data_AF-A0A561B3R6-F1
#
_entry.id   AF-A0A561B3R6-F1
#
_cell.length_a   1.000
_cell.length_b   1.000
_cell.length_c   1.000
_cell.angle_alpha   90.00
_cell.angle_beta   90.00
_cell.angle_gamma   90.00
#
_symmetry.space_group_name_H-M   'P 1'
#
loop_
_entity.id
_entity.type
_entity.pdbx_description
1 polymer ?
#
loop_
_entity_poly.entity_id
_entity_poly.type
_entity_poly.pdbx_seq_one_letter_code
_entity_poly.pdbx_strand_id
1 'polypeptide(L)'
;MFTRLGRFVVHNPWKVIAAWVIAAIAVVAFAPTLADVTNKDQASFLPDKYESVQAQKLAADAFGQTNDATASIVVKRAGGGELTAADQAEVTELAKKITDAKIERVTAALTGPQALSPNKQVQLVSVGLKGMPDDQAVLDAVQKVRDVAGPALADSGLEYGVTGDAALFLDNQDAFENAFVVVGIATLVLIVGLLLFIYRSPVAALLPILTVGLVSAIAPGLIALAAKAFDLQVTQDLQTILTVVLYGVGTDYILFLLFRYRERLRAGEEPKQALVIATARVSEVIVSAAGAIVVAFSALLLAVFGGFKSLGPGLAIAVAVMAFAAITLIPAVVSLLGPKVFWPSKSWQQTPKGAMFKRFGRFTAKRPAVVAILSGGLMVALALGALGMKVDYDAFSQLPDNTESSRAVKDLQAGFPAGALNPTTVYVRSTDGTPLDPAELTAYAGKLAKVEGVGAVLPAAADGSPALLNQDKTVAQINVVLADPPYATSALDLVDGKLRDAAHAEAPDGTTALLGGVTASYTDIRDANTRDLSVIFPVAGGLIAVILALLLRSLLAPLVLMIAVVLSFFSTTGATVLVFQGAAGHAGVTFSLPIMLYLFVVAIGTDYNILMVARLREEAERGTDPREAADLAIEHGGPSVAAAGLILAGTFSSLMLAGMALLTEMGFSVAVGIAISAFVMSIFLVPSVTALLGDKAWWPRKPRQRAKPAPEERELAPVG
;
A
#
# COMPACT_ATOMS: atom_id res chain seq x y z
N MET A 1 12.73 9.82 33.06
CA MET A 1 12.05 10.75 32.15
C MET A 1 10.55 10.46 32.07
N PHE A 2 10.13 9.27 31.63
CA PHE A 2 8.71 8.90 31.43
C PHE A 2 7.80 9.08 32.65
N THR A 3 8.28 8.86 33.87
CA THR A 3 7.48 9.14 35.09
C THR A 3 7.16 10.63 35.29
N ARG A 4 8.04 11.54 34.86
CA ARG A 4 7.77 12.99 34.91
C ARG A 4 6.73 13.37 33.87
N LEU A 5 6.85 12.83 32.65
CA LEU A 5 5.87 12.99 31.58
C LEU A 5 4.49 12.47 32.02
N GLY A 6 4.41 11.24 32.53
CA GLY A 6 3.16 10.66 33.02
C GLY A 6 2.51 11.51 34.11
N ARG A 7 3.30 12.02 35.06
CA ARG A 7 2.78 12.97 36.07
C ARG A 7 2.22 14.24 35.43
N PHE A 8 2.97 14.86 34.52
CA PHE A 8 2.52 16.09 33.87
C PHE A 8 1.20 15.89 33.12
N VAL A 9 1.13 14.86 32.28
CA VAL A 9 -0.02 14.55 31.42
C VAL A 9 -1.26 14.19 32.24
N VAL A 10 -1.12 13.36 33.27
CA VAL A 10 -2.23 12.92 34.14
C VAL A 10 -2.73 14.05 35.05
N HIS A 11 -1.86 14.96 35.50
CA HIS A 11 -2.27 16.06 36.38
C HIS A 11 -2.74 17.31 35.61
N ASN A 12 -2.39 17.45 34.32
CA ASN A 12 -2.77 18.59 33.49
C ASN A 12 -3.52 18.17 32.21
N PRO A 13 -4.54 17.30 32.28
CA PRO A 13 -5.12 16.69 31.09
C PRO A 13 -5.76 17.72 30.15
N TRP A 14 -6.44 18.74 30.70
CA TRP A 14 -7.05 19.81 29.90
C TRP A 14 -6.05 20.61 29.08
N LYS A 15 -4.85 20.90 29.63
CA LYS A 15 -3.81 21.63 28.90
C LYS A 15 -3.27 20.81 27.73
N VAL A 16 -3.09 19.50 27.94
CA VAL A 16 -2.60 18.58 26.91
C VAL A 16 -3.65 18.43 25.80
N ILE A 17 -4.92 18.19 26.15
CA ILE A 17 -6.00 18.06 25.17
C ILE A 17 -6.18 19.37 24.40
N ALA A 18 -6.21 20.52 25.08
CA ALA A 18 -6.31 21.82 24.42
C ALA A 18 -5.15 22.06 23.45
N ALA A 19 -3.91 21.71 23.83
CA ALA A 19 -2.77 21.83 22.93
C ALA A 19 -2.91 20.97 21.66
N TRP A 20 -3.42 19.74 21.77
CA TRP A 20 -3.70 18.88 20.62
C TRP A 20 -4.84 19.41 19.74
N VAL A 21 -5.91 19.93 20.34
CA VAL A 21 -7.02 20.55 19.59
C VAL A 21 -6.54 21.81 18.86
N ILE A 22 -5.75 22.66 19.51
CA ILE A 22 -5.16 23.84 18.89
C ILE A 22 -4.22 23.43 17.74
N ALA A 23 -3.39 22.40 17.94
CA ALA A 23 -2.52 21.88 16.90
C ALA A 23 -3.33 21.35 15.70
N ALA A 24 -4.43 20.63 15.94
CA ALA A 24 -5.33 20.17 14.88
C ALA A 24 -5.94 21.33 14.11
N ILE A 25 -6.48 22.34 14.79
CA ILE A 25 -7.03 23.54 14.15
C ILE A 25 -5.96 24.26 13.34
N ALA A 26 -4.77 24.44 13.89
CA ALA A 26 -3.67 25.11 13.20
C ALA A 26 -3.22 24.34 11.95
N VAL A 27 -3.08 23.02 12.02
CA VAL A 27 -2.69 22.20 10.88
C VAL A 27 -3.78 22.21 9.81
N VAL A 28 -5.05 22.01 10.17
CA VAL A 28 -6.16 22.04 9.21
C VAL A 28 -6.31 23.42 8.55
N ALA A 29 -6.05 24.51 9.27
CA ALA A 29 -6.20 25.86 8.74
C ALA A 29 -5.00 26.35 7.90
N PHE A 30 -3.78 25.90 8.20
CA PHE A 30 -2.56 26.48 7.63
C PHE A 30 -1.65 25.50 6.88
N ALA A 31 -1.81 24.19 7.08
CA ALA A 31 -1.00 23.20 6.35
C ALA A 31 -1.61 22.92 4.97
N PRO A 32 -0.78 22.61 3.95
CA PRO A 32 -1.27 22.04 2.70
C PRO A 32 -1.98 20.70 2.97
N THR A 33 -2.91 20.36 2.08
CA THR A 33 -3.56 19.06 2.11
C THR A 33 -2.66 18.01 1.46
N LEU A 34 -2.87 16.72 1.78
CA LEU A 34 -2.17 15.65 1.08
C LEU A 34 -2.49 15.65 -0.42
N ALA A 35 -3.72 16.03 -0.79
CA ALA A 35 -4.12 16.13 -2.19
C ALA A 35 -3.23 17.10 -2.98
N ASP A 36 -2.82 18.22 -2.37
CA ASP A 36 -1.96 19.24 -3.00
C ASP A 36 -0.56 18.73 -3.39
N VAL A 37 -0.10 17.65 -2.76
CA VAL A 37 1.24 17.06 -2.98
C VAL A 37 1.17 15.63 -3.53
N THR A 38 -0.04 15.14 -3.81
CA THR A 38 -0.24 13.78 -4.30
C THR A 38 -0.02 13.73 -5.82
N ASN A 39 0.87 12.85 -6.25
CA ASN A 39 1.06 12.53 -7.65
C ASN A 39 0.48 11.15 -7.95
N LYS A 40 -0.27 11.07 -9.05
CA LYS A 40 -1.01 9.89 -9.49
C LYS A 40 -0.33 9.16 -10.64
N ASP A 41 0.63 9.79 -11.33
CA ASP A 41 1.37 9.20 -12.44
C ASP A 41 2.56 8.39 -11.92
N GLN A 42 2.52 7.07 -12.07
CA GLN A 42 3.58 6.16 -11.64
C GLN A 42 4.91 6.44 -12.35
N ALA A 43 4.89 6.86 -13.62
CA ALA A 43 6.11 7.12 -14.39
C ALA A 43 6.85 8.35 -13.86
N SER A 44 6.12 9.37 -13.39
CA SER A 44 6.70 10.59 -12.83
C SER A 44 7.55 10.36 -11.56
N PHE A 45 7.39 9.21 -10.90
CA PHE A 45 8.21 8.80 -9.76
C PHE A 45 9.56 8.18 -10.17
N LEU A 46 9.80 7.93 -11.45
CA LEU A 46 11.11 7.50 -11.94
C LEU A 46 12.10 8.68 -11.99
N PRO A 47 13.36 8.48 -11.57
CA PRO A 47 14.38 9.48 -11.78
C PRO A 47 14.70 9.74 -13.27
N ASP A 48 15.14 10.95 -13.58
CA ASP A 48 15.51 11.43 -14.92
C ASP A 48 16.50 10.58 -15.72
N LYS A 49 17.26 9.70 -15.05
CA LYS A 49 18.21 8.81 -15.71
C LYS A 49 17.55 7.72 -16.56
N TYR A 50 16.28 7.41 -16.31
CA TYR A 50 15.55 6.37 -17.02
C TYR A 50 15.11 6.85 -18.41
N GLU A 51 15.18 5.95 -19.40
CA GLU A 51 14.98 6.26 -20.81
C GLU A 51 13.54 6.70 -21.07
N SER A 52 12.56 6.02 -20.48
CA SER A 52 11.14 6.38 -20.56
C SER A 52 10.86 7.80 -20.09
N VAL A 53 11.52 8.25 -19.02
CA VAL A 53 11.41 9.62 -18.50
C VAL A 53 12.02 10.62 -19.47
N GLN A 54 13.17 10.31 -20.06
CA GLN A 54 13.80 11.15 -21.07
C GLN A 54 12.95 11.23 -22.35
N ALA A 55 12.35 10.11 -22.76
CA ALA A 55 11.41 10.05 -23.87
C ALA A 55 10.16 10.90 -23.60
N GLN A 56 9.59 10.82 -22.39
CA GLN A 56 8.43 11.63 -21.99
C GLN A 56 8.76 13.13 -21.99
N LYS A 57 9.93 13.53 -21.49
CA LYS A 57 10.40 14.94 -21.56
C LYS A 57 10.61 15.40 -23.00
N LEU A 58 11.28 14.59 -23.82
CA LEU A 58 11.48 14.87 -25.24
C LEU A 58 10.15 15.02 -25.98
N ALA A 59 9.18 14.15 -25.70
CA ALA A 59 7.85 14.22 -26.27
C ALA A 59 7.15 15.54 -25.90
N ALA A 60 7.18 15.91 -24.62
CA ALA A 60 6.60 17.14 -24.10
C ALA A 60 7.24 18.39 -24.73
N ASP A 61 8.56 18.41 -24.88
CA ASP A 61 9.30 19.53 -25.46
C ASP A 61 9.07 19.66 -26.98
N ALA A 62 9.03 18.54 -27.70
CA ALA A 62 9.00 18.54 -29.17
C ALA A 62 7.59 18.65 -29.77
N PHE A 63 6.61 17.97 -29.17
CA PHE A 63 5.24 17.92 -29.69
C PHE A 63 4.26 18.76 -28.86
N GLY A 64 4.73 19.27 -27.71
CA GLY A 64 3.87 19.87 -26.71
C GLY A 64 3.09 18.80 -25.93
N GLN A 65 2.95 18.99 -24.63
CA GLN A 65 1.88 18.34 -23.90
C GLN A 65 0.58 19.15 -24.09
N THR A 66 -0.32 18.68 -24.95
CA THR A 66 -1.73 19.01 -24.73
C THR A 66 -2.16 18.16 -23.53
N ASN A 67 -2.07 18.72 -22.31
CA ASN A 67 -2.68 18.13 -21.11
C ASN A 67 -4.21 18.17 -21.16
N ASP A 68 -4.76 18.27 -22.37
CA ASP A 68 -6.18 18.23 -22.67
C ASP A 68 -6.60 16.77 -22.65
N ALA A 69 -7.57 16.46 -21.80
CA ALA A 69 -8.05 15.11 -21.63
C ALA A 69 -8.72 14.58 -22.91
N THR A 70 -8.77 13.26 -23.02
CA THR A 70 -9.57 12.61 -24.04
C THR A 70 -10.57 11.66 -23.41
N ALA A 71 -11.73 11.53 -24.03
CA ALA A 71 -12.65 10.43 -23.80
C ALA A 71 -12.90 9.71 -25.12
N SER A 72 -13.17 8.42 -25.05
CA SER A 72 -13.50 7.59 -26.20
C SER A 72 -14.80 6.85 -25.92
N ILE A 73 -15.76 6.96 -26.83
CA ILE A 73 -16.97 6.16 -26.79
C ILE A 73 -16.71 4.91 -27.61
N VAL A 74 -16.78 3.76 -26.96
CA VAL A 74 -16.59 2.44 -27.56
C VAL A 74 -17.97 1.91 -27.90
N VAL A 75 -18.26 1.69 -29.19
CA VAL A 75 -19.56 1.20 -29.64
C VAL A 75 -19.41 -0.17 -30.29
N LYS A 76 -20.31 -1.11 -29.93
CA LYS A 76 -20.40 -2.46 -30.46
C LYS A 76 -21.86 -2.88 -30.64
N ARG A 77 -22.12 -4.02 -31.30
CA ARG A 77 -23.47 -4.60 -31.35
C ARG A 77 -23.77 -5.43 -30.11
N ALA A 78 -24.97 -5.27 -29.52
CA ALA A 78 -25.39 -6.00 -28.32
C ALA A 78 -25.36 -7.54 -28.48
N GLY A 79 -25.71 -8.03 -29.66
CA GLY A 79 -25.67 -9.47 -30.00
C GLY A 79 -24.30 -9.98 -30.44
N GLY A 80 -23.26 -9.13 -30.46
CA GLY A 80 -21.96 -9.43 -31.07
C GLY A 80 -21.98 -9.42 -32.61
N GLY A 81 -20.81 -9.65 -33.21
CA GLY A 81 -20.61 -9.66 -34.66
C GLY A 81 -20.13 -8.33 -35.25
N GLU A 82 -19.96 -8.28 -36.57
CA GLU A 82 -19.44 -7.10 -37.29
C GLU A 82 -20.48 -5.97 -37.36
N LEU A 83 -20.04 -4.73 -37.16
CA LEU A 83 -20.80 -3.50 -37.36
C LEU A 83 -21.12 -3.31 -38.85
N THR A 84 -22.41 -3.16 -39.15
CA THR A 84 -22.90 -2.89 -40.51
C THR A 84 -22.70 -1.42 -40.88
N ALA A 85 -22.87 -1.09 -42.17
CA ALA A 85 -22.84 0.30 -42.62
C ALA A 85 -23.93 1.17 -41.97
N ALA A 86 -25.08 0.58 -41.59
CA ALA A 86 -26.13 1.29 -40.86
C ALA A 86 -25.67 1.62 -39.43
N ASP A 87 -25.04 0.67 -38.74
CA ASP A 87 -24.48 0.89 -37.40
C ASP A 87 -23.39 1.98 -37.43
N GLN A 88 -22.53 1.95 -38.44
CA GLN A 88 -21.48 2.97 -38.60
C GLN A 88 -22.06 4.37 -38.85
N ALA A 89 -23.21 4.46 -39.54
CA ALA A 89 -23.93 5.72 -39.74
C ALA A 89 -24.52 6.23 -38.42
N GLU A 90 -25.09 5.36 -37.58
CA GLU A 90 -25.58 5.71 -36.23
C GLU A 90 -24.44 6.22 -35.33
N VAL A 91 -23.26 5.59 -35.37
CA VAL A 91 -22.07 6.05 -34.63
C VAL A 91 -21.60 7.42 -35.14
N THR A 92 -21.70 7.67 -36.44
CA THR A 92 -21.40 8.99 -37.03
C THR A 92 -22.41 10.05 -36.59
N GLU A 93 -23.70 9.70 -36.52
CA GLU A 93 -24.74 10.59 -36.00
C GLU A 93 -24.55 10.89 -34.51
N LEU A 94 -24.13 9.90 -33.71
CA LEU A 94 -23.76 10.08 -32.31
C LEU A 94 -22.64 11.11 -32.14
N ALA A 95 -21.54 10.97 -32.89
CA ALA A 95 -20.42 11.91 -32.84
C ALA A 95 -20.88 13.35 -33.17
N LYS A 96 -21.78 13.49 -34.15
CA LYS A 96 -22.38 14.77 -34.48
C LYS A 96 -23.25 15.32 -33.35
N LYS A 97 -24.14 14.51 -32.76
CA LYS A 97 -25.00 14.90 -31.63
C LYS A 97 -24.19 15.40 -30.43
N ILE A 98 -23.08 14.75 -30.10
CA ILE A 98 -22.19 15.17 -29.00
C ILE A 98 -21.55 16.52 -29.30
N THR A 99 -21.06 16.71 -30.54
CA THR A 99 -20.48 18.00 -30.96
C THR A 99 -21.53 19.12 -30.96
N ASP A 100 -22.73 18.84 -31.46
CA ASP A 100 -23.85 19.78 -31.53
C ASP A 100 -24.45 20.12 -30.16
N ALA A 101 -24.28 19.25 -29.16
CA ALA A 101 -24.69 19.49 -27.78
C ALA A 101 -23.90 20.64 -27.10
N LYS A 102 -22.76 21.06 -27.66
CA LYS A 102 -21.91 22.16 -27.16
C LYS A 102 -21.62 22.04 -25.66
N ILE A 103 -21.32 20.83 -25.22
CA ILE A 103 -20.95 20.54 -23.83
C ILE A 103 -19.69 21.35 -23.49
N GLU A 104 -19.71 22.01 -22.33
CA GLU A 104 -18.54 22.76 -21.85
C GLU A 104 -17.30 21.86 -21.78
N ARG A 105 -16.14 22.38 -22.21
CA ARG A 105 -14.87 21.65 -22.37
C ARG A 105 -14.82 20.60 -23.49
N VAL A 106 -15.94 20.15 -24.07
CA VAL A 106 -15.90 19.30 -25.27
C VAL A 106 -15.54 20.18 -26.49
N THR A 107 -14.45 19.82 -27.17
CA THR A 107 -13.98 20.53 -28.37
C THR A 107 -14.65 20.00 -29.62
N ALA A 108 -14.61 18.68 -29.83
CA ALA A 108 -15.27 17.96 -30.90
C ALA A 108 -15.38 16.47 -30.54
N ALA A 109 -16.36 15.79 -31.11
CA ALA A 109 -16.43 14.33 -31.14
C ALA A 109 -16.26 13.85 -32.60
N LEU A 110 -15.26 13.00 -32.83
CA LEU A 110 -14.82 12.57 -34.15
C LEU A 110 -14.88 11.04 -34.27
N THR A 111 -15.33 10.57 -35.41
CA THR A 111 -15.29 9.15 -35.80
C THR A 111 -15.07 9.03 -37.30
N GLY A 112 -14.66 7.86 -37.78
CA GLY A 112 -14.43 7.62 -39.20
C GLY A 112 -13.97 6.19 -39.49
N PRO A 113 -13.66 5.85 -40.76
CA PRO A 113 -13.21 4.51 -41.14
C PRO A 113 -11.97 4.03 -40.38
N GLN A 114 -11.08 4.94 -40.01
CA GLN A 114 -9.88 4.68 -39.21
C GLN A 114 -10.18 4.36 -37.74
N ALA A 115 -11.39 4.70 -37.26
CA ALA A 115 -11.84 4.43 -35.90
C ALA A 115 -12.60 3.09 -35.78
N LEU A 116 -12.78 2.37 -36.90
CA LEU A 116 -13.33 1.03 -36.93
C LEU A 116 -12.21 0.01 -36.67
N SER A 117 -12.48 -0.94 -35.79
CA SER A 117 -11.53 -1.99 -35.47
C SER A 117 -11.22 -2.88 -36.67
N PRO A 118 -10.03 -3.52 -36.75
CA PRO A 118 -9.67 -4.40 -37.88
C PRO A 118 -10.65 -5.55 -38.09
N ASN A 119 -11.24 -6.08 -37.01
CA ASN A 119 -12.27 -7.13 -37.04
C ASN A 119 -13.69 -6.58 -37.24
N LYS A 120 -13.86 -5.27 -37.42
CA LYS A 120 -15.12 -4.54 -37.61
C LYS A 120 -16.15 -4.72 -36.49
N GLN A 121 -15.76 -5.19 -35.31
CA GLN A 121 -16.68 -5.43 -34.20
C GLN A 121 -16.89 -4.20 -33.32
N VAL A 122 -15.96 -3.25 -33.35
CA VAL A 122 -15.93 -2.08 -32.47
C VAL A 122 -15.64 -0.84 -33.30
N GLN A 123 -16.37 0.26 -33.04
CA GLN A 123 -16.07 1.57 -33.60
C GLN A 123 -15.93 2.60 -32.48
N LEU A 124 -14.94 3.48 -32.62
CA LEU A 124 -14.63 4.52 -31.64
C LEU A 124 -15.18 5.88 -32.07
N VAL A 125 -15.63 6.64 -31.07
CA VAL A 125 -15.83 8.10 -31.18
C VAL A 125 -14.86 8.77 -30.22
N SER A 126 -13.85 9.46 -30.76
CA SER A 126 -12.88 10.21 -29.98
C SER A 126 -13.47 11.58 -29.63
N VAL A 127 -13.59 11.87 -28.34
CA VAL A 127 -14.10 13.12 -27.78
C VAL A 127 -12.94 13.91 -27.18
N GLY A 128 -12.58 15.02 -27.81
CA GLY A 128 -11.52 15.90 -27.31
C GLY A 128 -12.03 16.79 -26.19
N LEU A 129 -11.37 16.81 -25.03
CA LEU A 129 -11.75 17.59 -23.85
C LEU A 129 -10.66 18.61 -23.51
N LYS A 130 -11.05 19.87 -23.30
CA LYS A 130 -10.11 20.94 -22.94
C LYS A 130 -9.90 21.01 -21.42
N GLY A 131 -8.68 20.87 -20.95
CA GLY A 131 -8.31 20.80 -19.53
C GLY A 131 -7.85 19.41 -19.09
N MET A 132 -7.36 19.31 -17.86
CA MET A 132 -6.73 18.08 -17.36
C MET A 132 -7.76 16.97 -17.08
N PRO A 133 -7.39 15.69 -17.19
CA PRO A 133 -8.31 14.57 -16.94
C PRO A 133 -8.96 14.57 -15.55
N ASP A 134 -8.33 15.17 -14.54
CA ASP A 134 -8.84 15.25 -13.17
C ASP A 134 -9.45 16.61 -12.80
N ASP A 135 -9.57 17.54 -13.76
CA ASP A 135 -10.32 18.77 -13.58
C ASP A 135 -11.81 18.46 -13.43
N GLN A 136 -12.46 18.97 -12.37
CA GLN A 136 -13.89 18.74 -12.15
C GLN A 136 -14.75 19.13 -13.37
N ALA A 137 -14.39 20.21 -14.07
CA ALA A 137 -15.11 20.65 -15.26
C ALA A 137 -15.01 19.65 -16.44
N VAL A 138 -13.90 18.89 -16.53
CA VAL A 138 -13.71 17.83 -17.52
C VAL A 138 -14.50 16.58 -17.12
N LEU A 139 -14.51 16.23 -15.83
CA LEU A 139 -15.31 15.13 -15.30
C LEU A 139 -16.81 15.35 -15.52
N ASP A 140 -17.29 16.57 -15.24
CA ASP A 140 -18.68 16.97 -15.52
C ASP A 140 -18.99 16.91 -17.03
N ALA A 141 -18.01 17.19 -17.89
CA ALA A 141 -18.17 17.09 -19.34
C ALA A 141 -18.30 15.62 -19.79
N VAL A 142 -17.51 14.70 -19.22
CA VAL A 142 -17.63 13.26 -19.48
C VAL A 142 -19.02 12.75 -19.06
N GLN A 143 -19.51 13.17 -17.89
CA GLN A 143 -20.85 12.78 -17.45
C GLN A 143 -21.93 13.26 -18.43
N LYS A 144 -21.84 14.51 -18.91
CA LYS A 144 -22.76 15.03 -19.94
C LYS A 144 -22.63 14.29 -21.28
N VAL A 145 -21.44 13.84 -21.65
CA VAL A 145 -21.25 13.00 -22.86
C VAL A 145 -22.00 11.67 -22.70
N ARG A 146 -21.95 11.04 -21.53
CA ARG A 146 -22.74 9.83 -21.22
C ARG A 146 -24.25 10.10 -21.28
N ASP A 147 -24.69 11.22 -20.71
CA ASP A 147 -26.11 11.63 -20.71
C ASP A 147 -26.66 11.86 -22.14
N VAL A 148 -25.81 12.22 -23.10
CA VAL A 148 -26.17 12.33 -24.52
C VAL A 148 -26.08 10.99 -25.25
N ALA A 149 -25.04 10.20 -24.99
CA ALA A 149 -24.79 8.93 -25.69
C ALA A 149 -25.86 7.87 -25.38
N GLY A 150 -26.31 7.78 -24.13
CA GLY A 150 -27.31 6.82 -23.69
C GLY A 150 -28.62 6.87 -24.48
N PRO A 151 -29.33 8.01 -24.48
CA PRO A 151 -30.56 8.17 -25.24
C PRO A 151 -30.35 8.07 -26.75
N ALA A 152 -29.20 8.49 -27.27
CA ALA A 152 -28.93 8.49 -28.71
C ALA A 152 -28.83 7.08 -29.30
N LEU A 153 -28.44 6.07 -28.51
CA LEU A 153 -28.25 4.69 -28.97
C LEU A 153 -29.31 3.70 -28.47
N ALA A 154 -30.25 4.12 -27.61
CA ALA A 154 -31.17 3.23 -26.90
C ALA A 154 -31.99 2.27 -27.82
N ASP A 155 -32.39 2.73 -29.01
CA ASP A 155 -33.22 1.95 -29.95
C ASP A 155 -32.42 1.35 -31.13
N SER A 156 -31.10 1.48 -31.13
CA SER A 156 -30.23 1.10 -32.27
C SER A 156 -29.78 -0.37 -32.26
N GLY A 157 -29.97 -1.10 -31.15
CA GLY A 157 -29.38 -2.42 -30.95
C GLY A 157 -27.85 -2.40 -30.74
N LEU A 158 -27.27 -1.20 -30.56
CA LEU A 158 -25.88 -0.98 -30.21
C LEU A 158 -25.71 -0.81 -28.71
N GLU A 159 -24.62 -1.36 -28.19
CA GLU A 159 -24.12 -1.10 -26.85
C GLU A 159 -22.96 -0.11 -26.93
N TYR A 160 -22.83 0.73 -25.92
CA TYR A 160 -21.70 1.64 -25.80
C TYR A 160 -21.15 1.65 -24.38
N GLY A 161 -19.92 2.14 -24.26
CA GLY A 161 -19.41 2.64 -23.00
C GLY A 161 -18.34 3.70 -23.23
N VAL A 162 -18.25 4.67 -22.32
CA VAL A 162 -17.28 5.76 -22.38
C VAL A 162 -16.03 5.41 -21.56
N THR A 163 -14.89 5.42 -22.23
CA THR A 163 -13.55 5.21 -21.67
C THR A 163 -12.62 6.37 -22.04
N GLY A 164 -11.31 6.20 -21.89
CA GLY A 164 -10.30 7.24 -21.99
C GLY A 164 -9.99 7.85 -20.63
N ASP A 165 -8.94 8.67 -20.59
CA ASP A 165 -8.28 9.09 -19.36
C ASP A 165 -9.26 9.75 -18.37
N ALA A 166 -10.11 10.66 -18.86
CA ALA A 166 -11.08 11.37 -18.02
C ALA A 166 -12.22 10.46 -17.52
N ALA A 167 -12.70 9.52 -18.35
CA ALA A 167 -13.79 8.63 -17.97
C ALA A 167 -13.34 7.53 -17.02
N LEU A 168 -12.14 6.98 -17.23
CA LEU A 168 -11.47 6.10 -16.28
C LEU A 168 -11.22 6.84 -14.97
N PHE A 169 -10.77 8.09 -15.03
CA PHE A 169 -10.54 8.89 -13.82
C PHE A 169 -11.83 9.11 -13.03
N LEU A 170 -12.92 9.55 -13.68
CA LEU A 170 -14.23 9.75 -13.05
C LEU A 170 -14.72 8.47 -12.36
N ASP A 171 -14.78 7.36 -13.09
CA ASP A 171 -15.30 6.10 -12.55
C ASP A 171 -14.41 5.54 -11.44
N ASN A 172 -13.09 5.70 -11.56
CA ASN A 172 -12.16 5.29 -10.52
C ASN A 172 -12.34 6.16 -9.27
N GLN A 173 -12.45 7.48 -9.42
CA GLN A 173 -12.69 8.38 -8.29
C GLN A 173 -13.98 7.98 -7.55
N ASP A 174 -15.08 7.82 -8.26
CA ASP A 174 -16.36 7.41 -7.68
C ASP A 174 -16.28 6.03 -7.00
N ALA A 175 -15.61 5.06 -7.64
CA ALA A 175 -15.43 3.73 -7.07
C ALA A 175 -14.55 3.76 -5.81
N PHE A 176 -13.45 4.51 -5.84
CA PHE A 176 -12.55 4.68 -4.70
C PHE A 176 -13.27 5.40 -3.55
N GLU A 177 -14.02 6.48 -3.79
CA GLU A 177 -14.77 7.18 -2.74
C GLU A 177 -15.79 6.26 -2.08
N ASN A 178 -16.58 5.54 -2.87
CA ASN A 178 -17.52 4.55 -2.36
C ASN A 178 -16.82 3.45 -1.57
N ALA A 179 -15.71 2.93 -2.09
CA ALA A 179 -14.88 1.94 -1.41
C ALA A 179 -14.35 2.47 -0.08
N PHE A 180 -13.84 3.70 -0.02
CA PHE A 180 -13.36 4.32 1.22
C PHE A 180 -14.46 4.50 2.25
N VAL A 181 -15.67 4.87 1.84
CA VAL A 181 -16.81 4.96 2.76
C VAL A 181 -17.16 3.58 3.32
N VAL A 182 -17.26 2.56 2.46
CA VAL A 182 -17.57 1.18 2.87
C VAL A 182 -16.49 0.62 3.80
N VAL A 183 -15.22 0.73 3.41
CA VAL A 183 -14.07 0.31 4.21
C VAL A 183 -14.02 1.08 5.52
N GLY A 184 -14.23 2.39 5.51
CA GLY A 184 -14.23 3.22 6.71
C GLY A 184 -15.28 2.79 7.72
N ILE A 185 -16.53 2.60 7.27
CA ILE A 185 -17.63 2.09 8.11
C ILE A 185 -17.33 0.68 8.59
N ALA A 186 -16.90 -0.23 7.72
CA ALA A 186 -16.60 -1.61 8.08
C ALA A 186 -15.45 -1.69 9.11
N THR A 187 -14.38 -0.91 8.90
CA THR A 187 -13.25 -0.78 9.83
C THR A 187 -13.72 -0.27 11.19
N LEU A 188 -14.54 0.78 11.20
CA LEU A 188 -15.09 1.35 12.42
C LEU A 188 -15.93 0.31 13.18
N VAL A 189 -16.86 -0.35 12.49
CA VAL A 189 -17.72 -1.39 13.06
C VAL A 189 -16.89 -2.56 13.60
N LEU A 190 -15.87 -3.00 12.85
CA LEU A 190 -14.98 -4.07 13.24
C LEU A 190 -14.16 -3.69 14.48
N ILE A 191 -13.52 -2.52 14.49
CA ILE A 191 -12.73 -2.03 15.62
C ILE A 191 -13.63 -1.91 16.86
N VAL A 192 -14.80 -1.27 16.74
CA VAL A 192 -15.76 -1.13 17.85
C VAL A 192 -16.22 -2.50 18.32
N GLY A 193 -16.58 -3.40 17.41
CA GLY A 193 -17.03 -4.75 17.73
C GLY A 193 -15.97 -5.56 18.48
N LEU A 194 -14.72 -5.55 17.99
CA LEU A 194 -13.60 -6.22 18.65
C LEU A 194 -13.27 -5.61 20.00
N LEU A 195 -13.23 -4.28 20.12
CA LEU A 195 -12.96 -3.61 21.40
C LEU A 195 -14.09 -3.83 22.42
N LEU A 196 -15.35 -3.81 21.97
CA LEU A 196 -16.50 -4.17 22.79
C LEU A 196 -16.40 -5.63 23.25
N PHE A 197 -15.97 -6.54 22.38
CA PHE A 197 -15.76 -7.93 22.75
C PHE A 197 -14.62 -8.11 23.78
N ILE A 198 -13.49 -7.42 23.58
CA ILE A 198 -12.29 -7.52 24.43
C ILE A 198 -12.51 -6.84 25.80
N TYR A 199 -13.02 -5.61 25.84
CA TYR A 199 -13.17 -4.84 27.08
C TYR A 199 -14.54 -4.93 27.72
N ARG A 200 -15.57 -5.27 26.93
CA ARG A 200 -16.99 -5.18 27.35
C ARG A 200 -17.34 -3.78 27.85
N SER A 201 -16.74 -2.76 27.24
CA SER A 201 -16.91 -1.35 27.62
C SER A 201 -17.03 -0.46 26.38
N PRO A 202 -18.18 0.24 26.22
CA PRO A 202 -18.36 1.20 25.13
C PRO A 202 -17.39 2.38 25.18
N VAL A 203 -17.02 2.83 26.38
CA VAL A 203 -16.11 3.97 26.54
C VAL A 203 -14.70 3.60 26.07
N ALA A 204 -14.22 2.41 26.44
CA ALA A 204 -12.93 1.90 25.93
C ALA A 204 -12.95 1.69 24.40
N ALA A 205 -14.10 1.30 23.83
CA ALA A 205 -14.23 1.09 22.39
C ALA A 205 -14.24 2.40 21.58
N LEU A 206 -14.83 3.47 22.11
CA LEU A 206 -14.86 4.79 21.46
C LEU A 206 -13.55 5.57 21.63
N LEU A 207 -12.73 5.23 22.63
CA LEU A 207 -11.50 5.96 22.94
C LEU A 207 -10.51 5.99 21.76
N PRO A 208 -10.18 4.86 21.09
CA PRO A 208 -9.35 4.90 19.88
C PRO A 208 -9.93 5.75 18.77
N ILE A 209 -11.24 5.69 18.52
CA ILE A 209 -11.86 6.45 17.44
C ILE A 209 -11.67 7.96 17.63
N LEU A 210 -11.94 8.45 18.84
CA LEU A 210 -11.83 9.88 19.12
C LEU A 210 -10.38 10.37 19.13
N THR A 211 -9.49 9.61 19.78
CA THR A 211 -8.10 10.02 19.95
C THR A 211 -7.27 9.85 18.68
N VAL A 212 -7.45 8.74 17.97
CA VAL A 212 -6.82 8.53 16.66
C VAL A 212 -7.44 9.46 15.62
N GLY A 213 -8.75 9.69 15.63
CA GLY A 213 -9.40 10.64 14.73
C GLY A 213 -8.80 12.05 14.81
N LEU A 214 -8.48 12.54 16.02
CA LEU A 214 -7.77 13.81 16.19
C LEU A 214 -6.36 13.78 15.62
N VAL A 215 -5.65 12.65 15.77
CA VAL A 215 -4.32 12.46 15.16
C VAL A 215 -4.40 12.40 13.64
N SER A 216 -5.43 11.75 13.09
CA SER A 216 -5.69 11.67 11.65
C SER A 216 -6.02 13.01 11.00
N ALA A 217 -6.46 14.01 11.77
CA ALA A 217 -6.59 15.39 11.27
C ALA A 217 -5.24 16.14 11.19
N ILE A 218 -4.25 15.71 11.98
CA ILE A 218 -2.93 16.37 12.07
C ILE A 218 -1.90 15.72 11.15
N ALA A 219 -1.82 14.38 11.15
CA ALA A 219 -0.76 13.65 10.48
C ALA A 219 -0.68 13.94 8.96
N PRO A 220 -1.79 13.94 8.18
CA PRO A 220 -1.77 14.31 6.76
C PRO A 220 -1.15 15.68 6.48
N GLY A 221 -1.53 16.71 7.24
CA GLY A 221 -0.99 18.06 7.05
C GLY A 221 0.49 18.16 7.39
N LEU A 222 0.95 17.45 8.44
CA LEU A 222 2.39 17.38 8.76
C LEU A 222 3.19 16.64 7.67
N ILE A 223 2.62 15.58 7.10
CA ILE A 223 3.23 14.86 5.98
C ILE A 223 3.30 15.78 4.76
N ALA A 224 2.22 16.50 4.43
CA ALA A 224 2.19 17.43 3.31
C ALA A 224 3.18 18.58 3.48
N LEU A 225 3.32 19.12 4.70
CA LEU A 225 4.35 20.11 5.02
C LEU A 225 5.77 19.56 4.80
N ALA A 226 6.04 18.35 5.27
CA ALA A 226 7.33 17.70 5.07
C ALA A 226 7.58 17.42 3.58
N ALA A 227 6.58 16.93 2.86
CA ALA A 227 6.66 16.66 1.44
C ALA A 227 7.03 17.94 0.66
N LYS A 228 6.35 19.05 0.93
CA LYS A 228 6.66 20.35 0.32
C LYS A 228 8.04 20.89 0.73
N ALA A 229 8.45 20.68 1.98
CA ALA A 229 9.74 21.16 2.47
C ALA A 229 10.94 20.40 1.87
N PHE A 230 10.75 19.12 1.53
CA PHE A 230 11.79 18.26 0.96
C PHE A 230 11.61 17.99 -0.54
N ASP A 231 10.69 18.70 -1.19
CA ASP A 231 10.35 18.53 -2.61
C ASP A 231 10.04 17.06 -2.98
N LEU A 232 9.27 16.40 -2.11
CA LEU A 232 8.83 15.03 -2.29
C LEU A 232 7.39 15.02 -2.81
N GLN A 233 7.17 14.22 -3.85
CA GLN A 233 5.83 13.87 -4.31
C GLN A 233 5.30 12.69 -3.49
N VAL A 234 4.00 12.68 -3.21
CA VAL A 234 3.33 11.63 -2.42
C VAL A 234 2.52 10.73 -3.35
N THR A 235 2.65 9.41 -3.21
CA THR A 235 1.77 8.47 -3.94
C THR A 235 0.35 8.44 -3.35
N GLN A 236 -0.66 8.22 -4.19
CA GLN A 236 -2.04 7.99 -3.76
C GLN A 236 -2.15 6.82 -2.77
N ASP A 237 -1.30 5.79 -2.90
CA ASP A 237 -1.27 4.63 -1.98
C ASP A 237 -1.00 5.04 -0.53
N LEU A 238 -0.24 6.14 -0.31
CA LEU A 238 0.07 6.62 1.02
C LEU A 238 -1.22 6.98 1.76
N GLN A 239 -2.19 7.61 1.10
CA GLN A 239 -3.43 8.06 1.73
C GLN A 239 -4.28 6.89 2.24
N THR A 240 -4.40 5.85 1.40
CA THR A 240 -5.08 4.60 1.74
C THR A 240 -4.44 3.94 2.96
N ILE A 241 -3.12 3.80 2.91
CA ILE A 241 -2.35 3.12 3.94
C ILE A 241 -2.35 3.93 5.26
N LEU A 242 -2.25 5.25 5.18
CA LEU A 242 -2.09 6.14 6.32
C LEU A 242 -3.22 5.98 7.33
N THR A 243 -4.47 5.95 6.85
CA THR A 243 -5.64 5.77 7.71
C THR A 243 -5.56 4.46 8.46
N VAL A 244 -5.28 3.36 7.76
CA VAL A 244 -5.20 2.02 8.36
C VAL A 244 -4.05 1.92 9.36
N VAL A 245 -2.88 2.49 9.05
CA VAL A 245 -1.72 2.53 9.97
C VAL A 245 -2.06 3.30 11.25
N LEU A 246 -2.65 4.48 11.13
CA LEU A 246 -2.98 5.31 12.30
C LEU A 246 -3.99 4.62 13.22
N TYR A 247 -5.05 4.04 12.65
CA TYR A 247 -6.05 3.30 13.43
C TYR A 247 -5.51 2.00 14.00
N GLY A 248 -4.73 1.25 13.23
CA GLY A 248 -4.10 0.01 13.67
C GLY A 248 -3.11 0.24 14.81
N VAL A 249 -2.02 0.94 14.52
CA VAL A 249 -0.95 1.23 15.48
C VAL A 249 -1.47 2.05 16.66
N GLY A 250 -2.35 3.02 16.41
CA GLY A 250 -2.95 3.86 17.44
C GLY A 250 -3.84 3.06 18.39
N THR A 251 -4.66 2.14 17.87
CA THR A 251 -5.46 1.26 18.72
C THR A 251 -4.56 0.35 19.56
N ASP A 252 -3.52 -0.25 18.98
CA ASP A 252 -2.58 -1.11 19.70
C ASP A 252 -1.89 -0.38 20.87
N TYR A 253 -1.47 0.86 20.67
CA TYR A 253 -0.89 1.68 21.75
C TYR A 253 -1.89 1.98 22.87
N ILE A 254 -3.16 2.24 22.53
CA ILE A 254 -4.22 2.44 23.52
C ILE A 254 -4.48 1.14 24.28
N LEU A 255 -4.51 -0.01 23.61
CA LEU A 255 -4.67 -1.31 24.25
C LEU A 255 -3.59 -1.54 25.31
N PHE A 256 -2.32 -1.31 24.98
CA PHE A 256 -1.22 -1.49 25.94
C PHE A 256 -1.38 -0.60 27.17
N LEU A 257 -1.78 0.66 26.97
CA LEU A 257 -2.04 1.57 28.09
C LEU A 257 -3.21 1.07 28.95
N LEU A 258 -4.34 0.70 28.33
CA LEU A 258 -5.53 0.26 29.05
C LEU A 258 -5.31 -1.06 29.79
N PHE A 259 -4.61 -2.03 29.18
CA PHE A 259 -4.22 -3.27 29.85
C PHE A 259 -3.35 -2.99 31.07
N ARG A 260 -2.34 -2.13 30.93
CA ARG A 260 -1.45 -1.81 32.05
C ARG A 260 -2.15 -1.02 33.14
N TYR A 261 -3.02 -0.08 32.76
CA TYR A 261 -3.82 0.69 33.71
C TYR A 261 -4.77 -0.21 34.51
N ARG A 262 -5.43 -1.14 33.83
CA ARG A 262 -6.29 -2.17 34.43
C ARG A 262 -5.53 -3.06 35.41
N GLU A 263 -4.32 -3.48 35.06
CA GLU A 263 -3.44 -4.25 35.96
C GLU A 263 -3.12 -3.47 37.24
N ARG A 264 -2.81 -2.18 37.14
CA ARG A 264 -2.49 -1.32 38.29
C ARG A 264 -3.70 -1.04 39.18
N LEU A 265 -4.87 -0.81 38.59
CA LEU A 265 -6.12 -0.68 39.35
C LEU A 265 -6.45 -1.96 40.13
N ARG A 266 -6.16 -3.15 39.57
CA ARG A 266 -6.34 -4.44 40.28
C ARG A 266 -5.38 -4.61 41.45
N ALA A 267 -4.19 -4.03 41.37
CA ALA A 267 -3.22 -4.02 42.47
C ALA A 267 -3.62 -3.08 43.62
N GLY A 268 -4.79 -2.42 43.55
CA GLY A 268 -5.30 -1.53 44.59
C GLY A 268 -4.71 -0.12 44.57
N GLU A 269 -3.98 0.25 43.51
CA GLU A 269 -3.42 1.60 43.37
C GLU A 269 -4.51 2.65 43.10
N GLU A 270 -4.34 3.87 43.63
CA GLU A 270 -5.25 5.01 43.38
C GLU A 270 -5.30 5.32 41.87
N PRO A 271 -6.47 5.64 41.28
CA PRO A 271 -6.62 5.74 39.83
C PRO A 271 -5.63 6.66 39.10
N LYS A 272 -5.34 7.86 39.62
CA LYS A 272 -4.36 8.75 38.98
C LYS A 272 -2.95 8.22 39.13
N GLN A 273 -2.59 7.72 40.31
CA GLN A 273 -1.28 7.11 40.53
C GLN A 273 -1.06 5.88 39.65
N ALA A 274 -2.06 5.01 39.55
CA ALA A 274 -2.09 3.84 38.69
C ALA A 274 -1.88 4.23 37.22
N LEU A 275 -2.53 5.29 36.75
CA LEU A 275 -2.37 5.80 35.38
C LEU A 275 -0.98 6.41 35.16
N VAL A 276 -0.41 7.13 36.13
CA VAL A 276 0.97 7.65 36.06
C VAL A 276 1.96 6.50 35.92
N ILE A 277 1.83 5.45 36.73
CA ILE A 277 2.71 4.28 36.70
C ILE A 277 2.55 3.51 35.39
N ALA A 278 1.31 3.30 34.94
CA ALA A 278 1.00 2.66 33.67
C ALA A 278 1.62 3.44 32.50
N THR A 279 1.38 4.76 32.43
CA THR A 279 1.91 5.64 31.39
C THR A 279 3.43 5.61 31.37
N ALA A 280 4.08 5.68 32.54
CA ALA A 280 5.55 5.69 32.62
C ALA A 280 6.17 4.41 32.03
N ARG A 281 5.55 3.25 32.29
CA ARG A 281 6.06 1.96 31.78
C ARG A 281 5.71 1.73 30.32
N VAL A 282 4.49 2.07 29.92
CA VAL A 282 4.02 1.89 28.54
C VAL A 282 4.72 2.86 27.59
N SER A 283 5.04 4.08 28.02
CA SER A 283 5.78 5.04 27.18
C SER A 283 7.16 4.54 26.76
N GLU A 284 7.88 3.84 27.65
CA GLU A 284 9.18 3.25 27.34
C GLU A 284 9.06 2.22 26.21
N VAL A 285 8.01 1.39 26.26
CA VAL A 285 7.72 0.35 25.28
C VAL A 285 7.27 0.96 23.95
N ILE A 286 6.30 1.89 23.98
CA ILE A 286 5.76 2.54 22.78
C ILE A 286 6.86 3.30 22.04
N VAL A 287 7.67 4.11 22.73
CA VAL A 287 8.74 4.89 22.07
C VAL A 287 9.79 3.97 21.44
N SER A 288 10.10 2.85 22.08
CA SER A 288 11.05 1.87 21.54
C SER A 288 10.50 1.16 20.30
N ALA A 289 9.24 0.72 20.35
CA ALA A 289 8.57 0.05 19.22
C ALA A 289 8.34 1.01 18.05
N ALA A 290 7.77 2.20 18.32
CA ALA A 290 7.57 3.24 17.31
C ALA A 290 8.88 3.69 16.68
N GLY A 291 9.95 3.84 17.48
CA GLY A 291 11.28 4.17 16.99
C GLY A 291 11.81 3.11 16.01
N ALA A 292 11.60 1.83 16.29
CA ALA A 292 11.97 0.75 15.38
C ALA A 292 11.19 0.82 14.06
N ILE A 293 9.88 1.06 14.12
CA ILE A 293 9.02 1.20 12.94
C ILE A 293 9.43 2.42 12.11
N VAL A 294 9.68 3.57 12.75
CA VAL A 294 10.14 4.81 12.10
C VAL A 294 11.46 4.58 11.37
N VAL A 295 12.43 3.92 12.01
CA VAL A 295 13.73 3.60 11.39
C VAL A 295 13.56 2.62 10.23
N ALA A 296 12.71 1.61 10.38
CA ALA A 296 12.40 0.68 9.30
C ALA A 296 11.79 1.44 8.11
N PHE A 297 10.70 2.18 8.30
CA PHE A 297 10.10 2.99 7.23
C PHE A 297 11.09 3.97 6.58
N SER A 298 11.99 4.55 7.37
CA SER A 298 13.04 5.43 6.85
C SER A 298 14.03 4.72 5.91
N ALA A 299 14.15 3.39 5.95
CA ALA A 299 14.96 2.64 4.99
C ALA A 299 14.44 2.78 3.54
N LEU A 300 13.14 3.07 3.36
CA LEU A 300 12.58 3.37 2.03
C LEU A 300 13.14 4.67 1.44
N LEU A 301 13.76 5.56 2.22
CA LEU A 301 14.47 6.72 1.65
C LEU A 301 15.61 6.33 0.70
N LEU A 302 16.09 5.09 0.80
CA LEU A 302 17.11 4.54 -0.09
C LEU A 302 16.53 4.11 -1.44
N ALA A 303 15.21 4.03 -1.58
CA ALA A 303 14.52 3.69 -2.82
C ALA A 303 14.85 4.71 -3.92
N VAL A 304 15.04 4.20 -5.13
CA VAL A 304 15.21 4.99 -6.35
C VAL A 304 13.85 5.28 -6.94
N PHE A 305 12.89 4.35 -6.83
CA PHE A 305 11.51 4.61 -7.23
C PHE A 305 10.85 5.57 -6.23
N GLY A 306 10.49 6.76 -6.71
CA GLY A 306 9.93 7.85 -5.92
C GLY A 306 8.67 7.46 -5.16
N GLY A 307 7.85 6.56 -5.72
CA GLY A 307 6.63 6.06 -5.08
C GLY A 307 6.93 5.40 -3.74
N PHE A 308 7.89 4.46 -3.71
CA PHE A 308 8.32 3.81 -2.46
C PHE A 308 9.07 4.76 -1.54
N LYS A 309 9.91 5.63 -2.13
CA LYS A 309 10.63 6.66 -1.36
C LYS A 309 9.68 7.56 -0.59
N SER A 310 8.54 7.91 -1.17
CA SER A 310 7.52 8.77 -0.55
C SER A 310 6.80 8.10 0.63
N LEU A 311 6.59 6.77 0.55
CA LEU A 311 5.92 6.01 1.61
C LEU A 311 6.71 6.04 2.93
N GLY A 312 8.04 5.99 2.87
CA GLY A 312 8.91 5.94 4.05
C GLY A 312 8.68 7.10 5.03
N PRO A 313 9.00 8.35 4.64
CA PRO A 313 8.81 9.53 5.49
C PRO A 313 7.34 9.74 5.87
N GLY A 314 6.40 9.53 4.93
CA GLY A 314 4.97 9.71 5.20
C GLY A 314 4.49 8.84 6.35
N LEU A 315 4.78 7.53 6.29
CA LEU A 315 4.39 6.59 7.34
C LEU A 315 5.23 6.74 8.61
N ALA A 316 6.51 7.12 8.49
CA ALA A 316 7.36 7.39 9.65
C ALA A 316 6.82 8.58 10.47
N ILE A 317 6.43 9.68 9.80
CA ILE A 317 5.80 10.84 10.46
C ILE A 317 4.49 10.41 11.12
N ALA A 318 3.65 9.66 10.42
CA ALA A 318 2.38 9.17 10.97
C ALA A 318 2.56 8.37 12.26
N VAL A 319 3.47 7.39 12.26
CA VAL A 319 3.77 6.56 13.43
C VAL A 319 4.40 7.38 14.55
N ALA A 320 5.28 8.34 14.24
CA ALA A 320 5.90 9.22 15.22
C ALA A 320 4.87 10.12 15.92
N VAL A 321 3.96 10.74 15.15
CA VAL A 321 2.87 11.57 15.68
C VAL A 321 1.90 10.73 16.52
N MET A 322 1.56 9.53 16.06
CA MET A 322 0.69 8.61 16.81
C MET A 322 1.36 8.14 18.11
N ALA A 323 2.65 7.81 18.09
CA ALA A 323 3.40 7.44 19.28
C ALA A 323 3.47 8.61 20.28
N PHE A 324 3.66 9.84 19.79
CA PHE A 324 3.61 11.04 20.62
C PHE A 324 2.22 11.23 21.24
N ALA A 325 1.15 11.08 20.46
CA ALA A 325 -0.22 11.11 20.96
C ALA A 325 -0.49 10.00 21.99
N ALA A 326 0.06 8.82 21.81
CA ALA A 326 -0.11 7.69 22.73
C ALA A 326 0.53 7.90 24.10
N ILE A 327 1.61 8.67 24.19
CA ILE A 327 2.24 9.00 25.47
C ILE A 327 1.75 10.33 26.06
N THR A 328 1.02 11.15 25.30
CA THR A 328 0.48 12.44 25.77
C THR A 328 -1.05 12.54 25.74
N LEU A 329 -1.67 12.48 24.56
CA LEU A 329 -3.10 12.75 24.39
C LEU A 329 -3.93 11.65 25.07
N ILE A 330 -3.57 10.40 24.82
CA ILE A 330 -4.36 9.25 25.28
C ILE A 330 -4.38 9.18 26.82
N PRO A 331 -3.24 9.25 27.55
CA PRO A 331 -3.27 9.29 29.01
C PRO A 331 -3.99 10.51 29.57
N ALA A 332 -3.97 11.66 28.88
CA ALA A 332 -4.73 12.84 29.31
C ALA A 332 -6.24 12.59 29.23
N VAL A 333 -6.72 12.02 28.13
CA VAL A 333 -8.14 11.67 27.97
C VAL A 333 -8.55 10.60 28.99
N VAL A 334 -7.76 9.54 29.15
CA VAL A 334 -8.02 8.48 30.15
C VAL A 334 -8.00 9.05 31.57
N SER A 335 -7.18 10.05 31.86
CA SER A 335 -7.16 10.70 33.18
C SER A 335 -8.44 11.47 33.49
N LEU A 336 -9.15 12.02 32.50
CA LEU A 336 -10.44 12.68 32.70
C LEU A 336 -11.57 11.66 32.90
N LEU A 337 -11.51 10.55 32.18
CA LEU A 337 -12.48 9.46 32.30
C LEU A 337 -12.29 8.66 33.60
N GLY A 338 -11.05 8.50 34.06
CA GLY A 338 -10.69 7.68 35.20
C GLY A 338 -11.11 6.21 35.01
N PRO A 339 -11.47 5.49 36.08
CA PRO A 339 -11.94 4.10 35.99
C PRO A 339 -13.21 3.90 35.17
N LYS A 340 -13.96 4.98 34.86
CA LYS A 340 -15.17 4.91 34.01
C LYS A 340 -14.86 4.50 32.57
N VAL A 341 -13.59 4.55 32.14
CA VAL A 341 -13.17 4.01 30.84
C VAL A 341 -13.52 2.52 30.67
N PHE A 342 -13.71 1.78 31.77
CA PHE A 342 -14.11 0.37 31.75
C PHE A 342 -15.60 0.13 32.02
N TRP A 343 -16.39 1.19 32.21
CA TRP A 343 -17.83 1.07 32.46
C TRP A 343 -18.56 0.47 31.25
N PRO A 344 -19.59 -0.38 31.42
CA PRO A 344 -20.20 -0.86 32.68
C PRO A 344 -19.52 -2.11 33.28
N SER A 345 -18.54 -2.67 32.58
CA SER A 345 -17.87 -3.91 33.00
C SER A 345 -17.12 -3.72 34.32
N LYS A 346 -17.37 -4.60 35.29
CA LYS A 346 -16.51 -4.76 36.48
C LYS A 346 -15.52 -5.91 36.34
N SER A 347 -15.46 -6.56 35.17
CA SER A 347 -14.51 -7.65 34.90
C SER A 347 -13.05 -7.23 35.07
N TRP A 348 -12.78 -5.92 35.05
CA TRP A 348 -11.47 -5.38 35.33
C TRP A 348 -11.03 -5.53 36.78
N GLN A 349 -11.91 -5.88 37.71
CA GLN A 349 -11.55 -6.20 39.10
C GLN A 349 -11.15 -7.66 39.29
N GLN A 350 -11.46 -8.55 38.33
CA GLN A 350 -11.16 -9.98 38.42
C GLN A 350 -9.98 -10.35 37.54
N THR A 351 -9.06 -11.18 38.04
CA THR A 351 -7.97 -11.75 37.26
C THR A 351 -8.55 -12.78 36.28
N PRO A 352 -8.42 -12.58 34.96
CA PRO A 352 -8.92 -13.56 34.01
C PRO A 352 -8.17 -14.87 34.21
N LYS A 353 -8.90 -15.98 34.41
CA LYS A 353 -8.30 -17.33 34.39
C LYS A 353 -7.90 -17.62 32.94
N GLY A 354 -6.68 -17.26 32.55
CA GLY A 354 -6.12 -17.48 31.22
C GLY A 354 -5.86 -18.95 30.90
N ALA A 355 -6.84 -19.83 31.15
CA ALA A 355 -6.67 -21.28 31.13
C ALA A 355 -6.14 -21.80 29.79
N MET A 356 -6.50 -21.16 28.67
CA MET A 356 -5.99 -21.48 27.33
C MET A 356 -4.52 -21.08 27.16
N PHE A 357 -4.17 -19.83 27.42
CA PHE A 357 -2.78 -19.36 27.32
C PHE A 357 -1.86 -20.05 28.32
N LYS A 358 -2.35 -20.36 29.53
CA LYS A 358 -1.65 -21.21 30.50
C LYS A 358 -1.45 -22.64 30.00
N ARG A 359 -2.41 -23.22 29.27
CA ARG A 359 -2.24 -24.53 28.63
C ARG A 359 -1.21 -24.48 27.51
N PHE A 360 -1.27 -23.45 26.66
CA PHE A 360 -0.30 -23.26 25.57
C PHE A 360 1.11 -22.99 26.09
N GLY A 361 1.25 -22.17 27.13
CA GLY A 361 2.52 -21.92 27.82
C GLY A 361 3.10 -23.20 28.40
N ARG A 362 2.32 -23.95 29.19
CA ARG A 362 2.74 -25.25 29.74
C ARG A 362 3.10 -26.27 28.68
N PHE A 363 2.36 -26.32 27.58
CA PHE A 363 2.66 -27.22 26.47
C PHE A 363 3.99 -26.83 25.79
N THR A 364 4.19 -25.54 25.54
CA THR A 364 5.43 -24.99 24.97
C THR A 364 6.63 -25.22 25.87
N ALA A 365 6.48 -25.05 27.19
CA ALA A 365 7.52 -25.35 28.16
C ALA A 365 7.88 -26.84 28.22
N LYS A 366 6.88 -27.73 28.14
CA LYS A 366 7.10 -29.18 28.19
C LYS A 366 7.70 -29.74 26.90
N ARG A 367 7.26 -29.24 25.74
CA ARG A 367 7.66 -29.75 24.41
C ARG A 367 8.04 -28.62 23.45
N PRO A 368 9.08 -27.81 23.76
CA PRO A 368 9.42 -26.66 22.95
C PRO A 368 9.85 -27.07 21.53
N ALA A 369 10.56 -28.20 21.35
CA ALA A 369 10.93 -28.71 20.03
C ALA A 369 9.73 -29.02 19.13
N VAL A 370 8.67 -29.62 19.70
CA VAL A 370 7.46 -29.95 18.93
C VAL A 370 6.73 -28.68 18.49
N VAL A 371 6.62 -27.70 19.40
CA VAL A 371 5.99 -26.41 19.08
C VAL A 371 6.78 -25.66 18.01
N ALA A 372 8.12 -25.64 18.09
CA ALA A 372 8.98 -25.03 17.09
C ALA A 372 8.85 -25.70 15.71
N ILE A 373 8.82 -27.03 15.66
CA ILE A 373 8.65 -27.79 14.40
C ILE A 373 7.27 -27.58 13.80
N LEU A 374 6.20 -27.57 14.59
CA LEU A 374 4.84 -27.38 14.07
C LEU A 374 4.63 -25.95 13.56
N SER A 375 5.01 -24.94 14.35
CA SER A 375 4.87 -23.53 13.96
C SER A 375 5.80 -23.17 12.80
N GLY A 376 7.09 -23.53 12.89
CA GLY A 376 8.05 -23.33 11.81
C GLY A 376 7.72 -24.14 10.55
N GLY A 377 7.25 -25.37 10.70
CA GLY A 377 6.83 -26.23 9.59
C GLY A 377 5.62 -25.69 8.84
N LEU A 378 4.61 -25.17 9.55
CA LEU A 378 3.48 -24.46 8.93
C LEU A 378 3.96 -23.24 8.14
N MET A 379 4.83 -22.43 8.73
CA MET A 379 5.38 -21.25 8.07
C MET A 379 6.22 -21.61 6.84
N VAL A 380 7.07 -22.64 6.91
CA VAL A 380 7.84 -23.15 5.77
C VAL A 380 6.91 -23.68 4.67
N ALA A 381 5.87 -24.44 5.03
CA ALA A 381 4.91 -24.96 4.05
C ALA A 381 4.20 -23.84 3.29
N LEU A 382 3.79 -22.76 3.99
CA LEU A 382 3.24 -21.57 3.34
C LEU A 382 4.29 -20.86 2.50
N ALA A 383 5.53 -20.74 2.99
CA ALA A 383 6.62 -20.06 2.29
C ALA A 383 6.99 -20.74 0.97
N LEU A 384 6.81 -22.06 0.85
CA LEU A 384 6.99 -22.77 -0.42
C LEU A 384 6.03 -22.29 -1.52
N GLY A 385 4.86 -21.76 -1.15
CA GLY A 385 3.94 -21.12 -2.10
C GLY A 385 4.54 -19.89 -2.78
N ALA A 386 5.50 -19.21 -2.14
CA ALA A 386 6.15 -18.04 -2.71
C ALA A 386 7.09 -18.37 -3.90
N LEU A 387 7.51 -19.64 -4.05
CA LEU A 387 8.36 -20.07 -5.17
C LEU A 387 7.63 -19.98 -6.53
N GLY A 388 6.30 -20.03 -6.53
CA GLY A 388 5.46 -19.88 -7.72
C GLY A 388 5.03 -18.44 -8.00
N MET A 389 5.55 -17.45 -7.26
CA MET A 389 5.10 -16.06 -7.37
C MET A 389 5.41 -15.48 -8.75
N LYS A 390 4.36 -15.14 -9.49
CA LYS A 390 4.43 -14.23 -10.64
C LYS A 390 4.04 -12.82 -10.23
N VAL A 391 4.73 -11.82 -10.77
CA VAL A 391 4.43 -10.41 -10.53
C VAL A 391 3.63 -9.87 -11.70
N ASP A 392 2.51 -9.23 -11.39
CA ASP A 392 1.67 -8.52 -12.34
C ASP A 392 1.95 -7.02 -12.28
N TYR A 393 2.03 -6.42 -13.47
CA TYR A 393 2.22 -4.99 -13.69
C TYR A 393 1.00 -4.36 -14.36
N ASP A 394 -0.02 -5.16 -14.70
CA ASP A 394 -1.24 -4.66 -15.31
C ASP A 394 -2.01 -3.80 -14.30
N ALA A 395 -2.07 -2.50 -14.59
CA ALA A 395 -2.84 -1.56 -13.81
C ALA A 395 -4.35 -1.67 -14.10
N PHE A 396 -4.73 -2.15 -15.30
CA PHE A 396 -6.13 -2.27 -15.69
C PHE A 396 -6.84 -3.44 -15.00
N SER A 397 -6.10 -4.53 -14.73
CA SER A 397 -6.62 -5.68 -13.97
C SER A 397 -7.02 -5.33 -12.53
N GLN A 398 -6.56 -4.18 -12.04
CA GLN A 398 -6.81 -3.69 -10.68
C GLN A 398 -8.02 -2.76 -10.58
N LEU A 399 -8.58 -2.34 -11.73
CA LEU A 399 -9.75 -1.47 -11.79
C LEU A 399 -11.02 -2.24 -11.35
N PRO A 400 -12.03 -1.54 -10.85
CA PRO A 400 -13.32 -2.17 -10.58
C PRO A 400 -13.94 -2.68 -11.89
N ASP A 401 -14.24 -3.98 -11.95
CA ASP A 401 -14.80 -4.64 -13.14
C ASP A 401 -16.23 -4.18 -13.49
N ASN A 402 -16.91 -3.53 -12.55
CA ASN A 402 -18.33 -3.16 -12.64
C ASN A 402 -18.57 -1.74 -13.17
N THR A 403 -17.54 -0.96 -13.46
CA THR A 403 -17.70 0.40 -14.02
C THR A 403 -18.00 0.37 -15.52
N GLU A 404 -18.53 1.47 -16.04
CA GLU A 404 -18.77 1.62 -17.48
C GLU A 404 -17.45 1.68 -18.25
N SER A 405 -16.50 2.49 -17.78
CA SER A 405 -15.19 2.66 -18.41
C SER A 405 -14.38 1.35 -18.45
N SER A 406 -14.36 0.54 -17.39
CA SER A 406 -13.68 -0.76 -17.38
C SER A 406 -14.30 -1.74 -18.40
N ARG A 407 -15.63 -1.78 -18.52
CA ARG A 407 -16.31 -2.58 -19.55
C ARG A 407 -15.99 -2.09 -20.95
N ALA A 408 -15.98 -0.78 -21.16
CA ALA A 408 -15.59 -0.17 -22.42
C ALA A 408 -14.14 -0.47 -22.80
N VAL A 409 -13.20 -0.51 -21.84
CA VAL A 409 -11.81 -0.96 -22.09
C VAL A 409 -11.79 -2.42 -22.55
N LYS A 410 -12.54 -3.31 -21.90
CA LYS A 410 -12.61 -4.74 -22.28
C LYS A 410 -13.20 -4.91 -23.68
N ASP A 411 -14.24 -4.15 -24.01
CA ASP A 411 -14.85 -4.16 -25.34
C ASP A 411 -13.88 -3.64 -26.40
N LEU A 412 -13.17 -2.55 -26.09
CA LEU A 412 -12.11 -1.99 -26.92
C LEU A 412 -10.99 -3.01 -27.17
N GLN A 413 -10.56 -3.75 -26.14
CA GLN A 413 -9.56 -4.82 -26.22
C GLN A 413 -10.03 -6.05 -27.02
N ALA A 414 -11.35 -6.30 -27.11
CA ALA A 414 -11.89 -7.36 -27.97
C ALA A 414 -11.87 -6.98 -29.46
N GLY A 415 -11.98 -5.68 -29.76
CA GLY A 415 -11.96 -5.14 -31.13
C GLY A 415 -10.55 -4.91 -31.68
N PHE A 416 -9.65 -4.37 -30.87
CA PHE A 416 -8.30 -3.95 -31.28
C PHE A 416 -7.23 -4.89 -30.70
N PRO A 417 -6.08 -5.08 -31.40
CA PRO A 417 -4.94 -5.79 -30.82
C PRO A 417 -4.54 -5.18 -29.47
N ALA A 418 -4.20 -6.01 -28.47
CA ALA A 418 -3.94 -5.55 -27.11
C ALA A 418 -2.85 -4.44 -27.05
N GLY A 419 -1.80 -4.55 -27.87
CA GLY A 419 -0.73 -3.55 -27.97
C GLY A 419 -1.10 -2.26 -28.70
N ALA A 420 -2.24 -2.20 -29.41
CA ALA A 420 -2.67 -1.03 -30.17
C ALA A 420 -3.27 0.09 -29.30
N LEU A 421 -3.72 -0.25 -28.09
CA LEU A 421 -4.33 0.71 -27.16
C LEU A 421 -3.30 1.57 -26.43
N ASN A 422 -2.13 1.00 -26.16
CA ASN A 422 -0.98 1.71 -25.59
C ASN A 422 0.28 1.27 -26.36
N PRO A 423 0.49 1.77 -27.60
CA PRO A 423 1.69 1.43 -28.35
C PRO A 423 2.94 1.89 -27.59
N THR A 424 4.03 1.14 -27.74
CA THR A 424 5.35 1.59 -27.32
C THR A 424 5.81 2.64 -28.31
N THR A 425 6.28 3.78 -27.83
CA THR A 425 6.66 4.90 -28.70
C THR A 425 8.16 4.97 -28.82
N VAL A 426 8.69 5.07 -30.04
CA VAL A 426 10.11 5.32 -30.29
C VAL A 426 10.27 6.75 -30.76
N TYR A 427 10.95 7.56 -29.96
CA TYR A 427 11.31 8.93 -30.30
C TYR A 427 12.70 8.96 -30.91
N VAL A 428 12.83 9.53 -32.10
CA VAL A 428 14.11 9.73 -32.78
C VAL A 428 14.42 11.22 -32.76
N ARG A 429 15.58 11.60 -32.24
CA ARG A 429 16.04 13.00 -32.15
C ARG A 429 17.35 13.16 -32.89
N SER A 430 17.45 14.19 -33.75
CA SER A 430 18.72 14.60 -34.36
C SER A 430 19.72 15.10 -33.29
N THR A 431 20.98 14.69 -33.40
CA THR A 431 22.05 15.05 -32.46
C THR A 431 22.68 16.42 -32.73
N ASP A 432 22.62 16.89 -33.96
CA ASP A 432 23.21 18.16 -34.44
C ASP A 432 22.14 19.18 -34.87
N GLY A 433 20.85 18.82 -34.77
CA GLY A 433 19.73 19.68 -35.12
C GLY A 433 19.39 19.67 -36.61
N THR A 434 19.98 18.78 -37.41
CA THR A 434 19.56 18.58 -38.80
C THR A 434 18.12 18.04 -38.87
N PRO A 435 17.32 18.51 -39.84
CA PRO A 435 16.02 17.92 -40.12
C PRO A 435 16.15 16.43 -40.46
N LEU A 436 15.31 15.61 -39.86
CA LEU A 436 15.22 14.17 -40.11
C LEU A 436 14.62 13.90 -41.49
N ASP A 437 15.19 12.93 -42.22
CA ASP A 437 14.67 12.49 -43.51
C ASP A 437 13.48 11.51 -43.32
N PRO A 438 12.27 11.82 -43.82
CA PRO A 438 11.14 10.89 -43.79
C PRO A 438 11.41 9.53 -44.42
N ALA A 439 12.28 9.44 -45.44
CA ALA A 439 12.62 8.17 -46.07
C ALA A 439 13.46 7.27 -45.14
N GLU A 440 14.41 7.86 -44.42
CA GLU A 440 15.19 7.15 -43.41
C GLU A 440 14.32 6.70 -42.24
N LEU A 441 13.39 7.55 -41.78
CA LEU A 441 12.42 7.19 -40.74
C LEU A 441 11.49 6.04 -41.17
N THR A 442 11.09 6.01 -42.44
CA THR A 442 10.29 4.92 -43.01
C THR A 442 11.08 3.62 -43.06
N ALA A 443 12.35 3.67 -43.47
CA ALA A 443 13.23 2.51 -43.47
C ALA A 443 13.47 1.99 -42.03
N TYR A 444 13.69 2.90 -41.08
CA TYR A 444 13.87 2.60 -39.66
C TYR A 444 12.61 1.96 -39.05
N ALA A 445 11.43 2.52 -39.29
CA ALA A 445 10.16 1.91 -38.91
C ALA A 445 10.00 0.49 -39.48
N GLY A 446 10.42 0.27 -40.73
CA GLY A 446 10.42 -1.05 -41.36
C GLY A 446 11.39 -2.06 -40.74
N LYS A 447 12.47 -1.59 -40.09
CA LYS A 447 13.38 -2.44 -39.30
C LYS A 447 12.77 -2.78 -37.94
N LEU A 448 12.18 -1.80 -37.25
CA LEU A 448 11.46 -2.01 -35.98
C LEU A 448 10.32 -3.01 -36.14
N ALA A 449 9.56 -2.93 -37.24
CA ALA A 449 8.49 -3.88 -37.56
C ALA A 449 8.95 -5.33 -37.73
N LYS A 450 10.25 -5.57 -37.95
CA LYS A 450 10.83 -6.93 -38.12
C LYS A 450 11.36 -7.51 -36.81
N VAL A 451 11.37 -6.73 -35.72
CA VAL A 451 11.78 -7.22 -34.41
C VAL A 451 10.76 -8.28 -33.95
N GLU A 452 11.25 -9.46 -33.60
CA GLU A 452 10.41 -10.56 -33.12
C GLU A 452 9.62 -10.12 -31.87
N GLY A 453 8.29 -10.22 -31.93
CA GLY A 453 7.38 -9.76 -30.87
C GLY A 453 6.75 -8.38 -31.13
N VAL A 454 7.22 -7.64 -32.13
CA VAL A 454 6.51 -6.47 -32.67
C VAL A 454 5.39 -6.96 -33.60
N GLY A 455 4.16 -6.58 -33.30
CA GLY A 455 2.99 -6.93 -34.12
C GLY A 455 2.86 -6.04 -35.35
N ALA A 456 3.05 -4.72 -35.18
CA ALA A 456 2.98 -3.74 -36.26
C ALA A 456 3.65 -2.42 -35.87
N VAL A 457 3.90 -1.56 -36.86
CA VAL A 457 4.14 -0.13 -36.65
C VAL A 457 2.93 0.62 -37.18
N LEU A 458 2.30 1.42 -36.33
CA LEU A 458 1.13 2.21 -36.70
C LEU A 458 1.56 3.53 -37.36
N PRO A 459 0.77 4.05 -38.32
CA PRO A 459 0.91 5.42 -38.77
C PRO A 459 0.86 6.38 -37.58
N ALA A 460 1.85 7.27 -37.48
CA ALA A 460 1.93 8.26 -36.41
C ALA A 460 1.40 9.64 -36.86
N ALA A 461 1.42 9.94 -38.16
CA ALA A 461 0.92 11.19 -38.71
C ALA A 461 -0.41 11.01 -39.46
N ALA A 462 -1.18 12.10 -39.56
CA ALA A 462 -2.50 12.11 -40.22
C ALA A 462 -2.45 11.81 -41.73
N ASP A 463 -1.28 11.95 -42.36
CA ASP A 463 -1.05 11.62 -43.77
C ASP A 463 -0.76 10.12 -44.00
N GLY A 464 -0.79 9.31 -42.94
CA GLY A 464 -0.53 7.88 -43.00
C GLY A 464 0.96 7.51 -42.91
N SER A 465 1.86 8.47 -42.73
CA SER A 465 3.28 8.18 -42.56
C SER A 465 3.58 7.52 -41.20
N PRO A 466 4.59 6.63 -41.14
CA PRO A 466 4.91 5.88 -39.92
C PRO A 466 5.54 6.75 -38.83
N ALA A 467 5.92 7.99 -39.14
CA ALA A 467 6.61 8.89 -38.23
C ALA A 467 5.93 10.27 -38.21
N LEU A 468 5.63 10.77 -37.00
CA LEU A 468 5.15 12.13 -36.78
C LEU A 468 6.35 13.03 -36.47
N LEU A 469 6.56 14.06 -37.29
CA LEU A 469 7.65 15.04 -37.11
C LEU A 469 7.17 16.26 -36.34
N ASN A 470 8.02 16.79 -35.46
CA ASN A 470 7.78 18.09 -34.83
C ASN A 470 7.92 19.24 -35.85
N GLN A 471 7.58 20.47 -35.43
CA GLN A 471 7.60 21.65 -36.32
C GLN A 471 8.97 21.85 -37.00
N ASP A 472 10.06 21.67 -36.27
CA ASP A 472 11.42 21.84 -36.76
C ASP A 472 11.97 20.60 -37.50
N LYS A 473 11.20 19.51 -37.55
CA LYS A 473 11.59 18.19 -38.10
C LYS A 473 12.85 17.59 -37.47
N THR A 474 13.23 18.02 -36.28
CA THR A 474 14.40 17.53 -35.54
C THR A 474 14.07 16.34 -34.62
N VAL A 475 12.78 16.10 -34.38
CA VAL A 475 12.28 14.99 -33.56
C VAL A 475 11.15 14.29 -34.29
N ALA A 476 11.21 12.96 -34.32
CA ALA A 476 10.18 12.09 -34.87
C ALA A 476 9.61 11.15 -33.81
N GLN A 477 8.32 10.88 -33.87
CA GLN A 477 7.61 9.90 -33.06
C GLN A 477 7.16 8.73 -33.94
N ILE A 478 7.49 7.50 -33.55
CA ILE A 478 7.08 6.26 -34.23
C ILE A 478 6.33 5.38 -33.25
N ASN A 479 5.13 4.92 -33.60
CA ASN A 479 4.27 4.11 -32.73
C ASN A 479 4.44 2.62 -33.05
N VAL A 480 5.04 1.87 -32.13
CA VAL A 480 5.33 0.43 -32.25
C VAL A 480 4.31 -0.36 -31.42
N VAL A 481 3.51 -1.18 -32.09
CA VAL A 481 2.53 -2.07 -31.45
C VAL A 481 3.16 -3.42 -31.20
N LEU A 482 3.20 -3.81 -29.93
CA LEU A 482 3.68 -5.12 -29.52
C LEU A 482 2.61 -6.18 -29.75
N ALA A 483 3.03 -7.43 -29.99
CA ALA A 483 2.11 -8.55 -30.16
C ALA A 483 1.39 -8.91 -28.85
N ASP A 484 2.09 -8.76 -27.73
CA ASP A 484 1.58 -9.03 -26.39
C ASP A 484 1.00 -7.76 -25.73
N PRO A 485 0.14 -7.92 -24.70
CA PRO A 485 -0.39 -6.79 -23.95
C PRO A 485 0.70 -5.89 -23.34
N PRO A 486 0.52 -4.55 -23.34
CA PRO A 486 1.53 -3.57 -22.90
C PRO A 486 2.13 -3.75 -21.50
N TYR A 487 1.44 -4.43 -20.57
CA TYR A 487 1.92 -4.69 -19.20
C TYR A 487 2.38 -6.13 -18.99
N ALA A 488 2.21 -7.01 -19.99
CA ALA A 488 2.60 -8.40 -19.88
C ALA A 488 4.12 -8.49 -19.69
N THR A 489 4.58 -9.45 -18.88
CA THR A 489 6.01 -9.63 -18.63
C THR A 489 6.80 -9.83 -19.93
N SER A 490 6.24 -10.52 -20.92
CA SER A 490 6.87 -10.71 -22.24
C SER A 490 7.01 -9.40 -23.03
N ALA A 491 6.03 -8.49 -22.94
CA ALA A 491 6.13 -7.15 -23.54
C ALA A 491 7.19 -6.29 -22.84
N LEU A 492 7.24 -6.35 -21.51
CA LEU A 492 8.28 -5.66 -20.72
C LEU A 492 9.68 -6.20 -21.06
N ASP A 493 9.85 -7.52 -21.19
CA ASP A 493 11.11 -8.17 -21.58
C ASP A 493 11.53 -7.80 -23.01
N LEU A 494 10.57 -7.70 -23.93
CA LEU A 494 10.82 -7.26 -25.29
C LEU A 494 11.34 -5.81 -25.33
N VAL A 495 10.72 -4.91 -24.57
CA VAL A 495 11.13 -3.50 -24.45
C VAL A 495 12.43 -3.32 -23.67
N ASP A 496 12.73 -4.20 -22.71
CA ASP A 496 14.00 -4.16 -21.97
C ASP A 496 15.19 -4.62 -22.82
N GLY A 497 14.98 -5.66 -23.64
CA GLY A 497 16.01 -6.24 -24.50
C GLY A 497 15.82 -5.89 -25.98
N LYS A 498 15.32 -6.87 -26.74
CA LYS A 498 15.40 -6.90 -28.22
C LYS A 498 14.91 -5.61 -28.89
N LEU A 499 13.82 -5.00 -28.42
CA LEU A 499 13.27 -3.80 -29.05
C LEU A 499 14.11 -2.56 -28.74
N ARG A 500 14.58 -2.38 -27.51
CA ARG A 500 15.46 -1.26 -27.13
C ARG A 500 16.81 -1.37 -27.82
N ASP A 501 17.39 -2.57 -27.82
CA ASP A 501 18.64 -2.87 -28.54
C ASP A 501 18.51 -2.56 -30.04
N ALA A 502 17.42 -3.03 -30.68
CA ALA A 502 17.18 -2.77 -32.10
C ALA A 502 16.93 -1.29 -32.39
N ALA A 503 16.19 -0.60 -31.52
CA ALA A 503 15.93 0.83 -31.68
C ALA A 503 17.22 1.66 -31.59
N HIS A 504 18.11 1.33 -30.64
CA HIS A 504 19.39 2.03 -30.52
C HIS A 504 20.36 1.66 -31.64
N ALA A 505 20.45 0.39 -32.03
CA ALA A 505 21.40 -0.08 -33.04
C ALA A 505 21.02 0.31 -34.47
N GLU A 506 19.72 0.37 -34.78
CA GLU A 506 19.22 0.64 -36.13
C GLU A 506 18.84 2.11 -36.36
N ALA A 507 18.99 2.96 -35.34
CA ALA A 507 18.70 4.39 -35.41
C ALA A 507 19.46 5.04 -36.59
N PRO A 508 18.84 5.98 -37.34
CA PRO A 508 19.52 6.70 -38.41
C PRO A 508 20.80 7.39 -37.91
N ASP A 509 21.81 7.49 -38.79
CA ASP A 509 23.08 8.13 -38.45
C ASP A 509 22.86 9.59 -38.00
N GLY A 510 23.60 10.02 -36.97
CA GLY A 510 23.43 11.37 -36.40
C GLY A 510 22.16 11.55 -35.57
N THR A 511 21.46 10.47 -35.20
CA THR A 511 20.28 10.52 -34.33
C THR A 511 20.46 9.72 -33.03
N THR A 512 19.61 10.02 -32.04
CA THR A 512 19.43 9.23 -30.82
C THR A 512 17.99 8.75 -30.75
N ALA A 513 17.78 7.45 -30.53
CA ALA A 513 16.47 6.87 -30.29
C ALA A 513 16.20 6.69 -28.78
N LEU A 514 14.98 7.00 -28.34
CA LEU A 514 14.52 6.79 -26.96
C LEU A 514 13.17 6.09 -26.98
N LEU A 515 13.02 5.04 -26.17
CA LEU A 515 11.75 4.35 -25.98
C LEU A 515 10.91 5.03 -24.88
N GLY A 516 9.66 5.29 -25.20
CA GLY A 516 8.65 5.82 -24.30
C GLY A 516 7.34 5.06 -24.43
N GLY A 517 6.29 5.63 -23.85
CA GLY A 517 5.01 4.97 -23.69
C GLY A 517 4.98 4.04 -22.48
N VAL A 518 3.79 3.52 -22.19
CA VAL A 518 3.49 2.86 -20.92
C VAL A 518 4.36 1.62 -20.68
N THR A 519 4.56 0.78 -21.69
CA THR A 519 5.41 -0.42 -21.56
C THR A 519 6.84 -0.06 -21.18
N ALA A 520 7.43 0.97 -21.81
CA ALA A 520 8.78 1.42 -21.47
C ALA A 520 8.86 1.98 -20.04
N SER A 521 7.87 2.76 -19.62
CA SER A 521 7.79 3.26 -18.24
C SER A 521 7.70 2.11 -17.23
N TYR A 522 6.89 1.09 -17.49
CA TYR A 522 6.75 -0.06 -16.58
C TYR A 522 7.97 -0.98 -16.60
N THR A 523 8.71 -1.08 -17.71
CA THR A 523 10.02 -1.73 -17.76
C THR A 523 11.01 -1.00 -16.86
N ASP A 524 11.10 0.32 -16.97
CA ASP A 524 12.01 1.12 -16.14
C ASP A 524 11.58 1.10 -14.65
N ILE A 525 10.26 1.05 -14.34
CA ILE A 525 9.73 0.82 -12.98
C ILE A 525 10.15 -0.56 -12.46
N ARG A 526 10.08 -1.61 -13.29
CA ARG A 526 10.51 -2.97 -12.90
C ARG A 526 12.00 -3.00 -12.53
N ASP A 527 12.83 -2.31 -13.27
CA ASP A 527 14.27 -2.20 -12.98
C ASP A 527 14.53 -1.42 -11.69
N ALA A 528 13.85 -0.28 -11.52
CA ALA A 528 13.90 0.50 -10.28
C ALA A 528 13.46 -0.34 -9.08
N ASN A 529 12.35 -1.06 -9.20
CA ASN A 529 11.80 -1.92 -8.17
C ASN A 529 12.77 -3.06 -7.80
N THR A 530 13.35 -3.74 -8.80
CA THR A 530 14.31 -4.83 -8.58
C THR A 530 15.53 -4.34 -7.81
N ARG A 531 16.08 -3.18 -8.20
CA ARG A 531 17.15 -2.52 -7.47
C ARG A 531 16.71 -2.19 -6.05
N ASP A 532 15.52 -1.62 -5.88
CA ASP A 532 15.02 -1.16 -4.58
C ASP A 532 14.86 -2.33 -3.61
N LEU A 533 14.26 -3.43 -4.04
CA LEU A 533 14.14 -4.64 -3.24
C LEU A 533 15.51 -5.19 -2.82
N SER A 534 16.49 -5.21 -3.73
CA SER A 534 17.85 -5.70 -3.44
C SER A 534 18.62 -4.86 -2.40
N VAL A 535 18.28 -3.58 -2.25
CA VAL A 535 18.94 -2.65 -1.33
C VAL A 535 18.17 -2.49 -0.03
N ILE A 536 16.86 -2.25 -0.12
CA ILE A 536 16.01 -1.91 1.03
C ILE A 536 15.92 -3.09 1.99
N PHE A 537 15.73 -4.32 1.49
CA PHE A 537 15.51 -5.47 2.34
C PHE A 537 16.73 -5.79 3.23
N PRO A 538 17.97 -5.90 2.67
CA PRO A 538 19.15 -6.11 3.51
C PRO A 538 19.42 -4.96 4.48
N VAL A 539 19.26 -3.70 4.03
CA VAL A 539 19.52 -2.54 4.90
C VAL A 539 18.50 -2.45 6.03
N ALA A 540 17.22 -2.56 5.72
CA ALA A 540 16.18 -2.54 6.73
C ALA A 540 16.29 -3.71 7.71
N GLY A 541 16.57 -4.92 7.20
CA GLY A 541 16.84 -6.08 8.04
C GLY A 541 18.04 -5.86 8.97
N GLY A 542 19.12 -5.25 8.45
CA GLY A 542 20.28 -4.84 9.25
C GLY A 542 19.93 -3.81 10.32
N LEU A 543 19.16 -2.77 9.99
CA LEU A 543 18.72 -1.74 10.94
C LEU A 543 17.83 -2.32 12.05
N ILE A 544 16.87 -3.18 11.69
CA ILE A 544 16.01 -3.88 12.65
C ILE A 544 16.88 -4.78 13.54
N ALA A 545 17.83 -5.53 12.97
CA ALA A 545 18.75 -6.38 13.73
C ALA A 545 19.60 -5.56 14.73
N VAL A 546 20.08 -4.37 14.33
CA VAL A 546 20.81 -3.45 15.21
C VAL A 546 19.93 -2.96 16.35
N ILE A 547 18.70 -2.52 16.06
CA ILE A 547 17.75 -2.07 17.09
C ILE A 547 17.44 -3.21 18.06
N LEU A 548 17.16 -4.41 17.55
CA LEU A 548 16.96 -5.60 18.37
C LEU A 548 18.19 -5.93 19.21
N ALA A 549 19.40 -5.82 18.65
CA ALA A 549 20.64 -6.07 19.39
C ALA A 549 20.85 -5.06 20.52
N LEU A 550 20.50 -3.79 20.32
CA LEU A 550 20.54 -2.75 21.34
C LEU A 550 19.49 -2.97 22.44
N LEU A 551 18.25 -3.29 22.04
CA LEU A 551 17.13 -3.54 22.96
C LEU A 551 17.34 -4.80 23.80
N LEU A 552 17.79 -5.89 23.16
CA LEU A 552 17.98 -7.19 23.81
C LEU A 552 19.35 -7.33 24.45
N ARG A 553 20.32 -6.47 24.09
CA ARG A 553 21.73 -6.54 24.53
C ARG A 553 22.34 -7.93 24.25
N SER A 554 21.91 -8.56 23.17
CA SER A 554 22.26 -9.90 22.70
C SER A 554 22.51 -9.85 21.20
N LEU A 555 23.34 -10.76 20.68
CA LEU A 555 23.59 -10.92 19.24
C LEU A 555 22.84 -12.12 18.66
N LEU A 556 22.61 -13.18 19.44
CA LEU A 556 21.94 -14.38 18.93
C LEU A 556 20.42 -14.21 18.82
N ALA A 557 19.79 -13.60 19.82
CA ALA A 557 18.33 -13.40 19.81
C ALA A 557 17.86 -12.52 18.62
N PRO A 558 18.52 -11.39 18.29
CA PRO A 558 18.20 -10.64 17.07
C PRO A 558 18.31 -11.46 15.80
N LEU A 559 19.36 -12.28 15.65
CA LEU A 559 19.55 -13.11 14.46
C LEU A 559 18.41 -14.12 14.28
N VAL A 560 18.03 -14.79 15.37
CA VAL A 560 16.91 -15.74 15.37
C VAL A 560 15.59 -15.06 15.03
N LEU A 561 15.35 -13.88 15.61
CA LEU A 561 14.17 -13.07 15.28
C LEU A 561 14.17 -12.65 13.81
N MET A 562 15.30 -12.22 13.25
CA MET A 562 15.40 -11.87 11.84
C MET A 562 15.08 -13.06 10.93
N ILE A 563 15.57 -14.26 11.26
CA ILE A 563 15.22 -15.48 10.51
C ILE A 563 13.71 -15.75 10.58
N ALA A 564 13.10 -15.61 11.76
CA ALA A 564 11.66 -15.80 11.93
C ALA A 564 10.86 -14.75 11.14
N VAL A 565 11.28 -13.48 11.15
CA VAL A 565 10.66 -12.38 10.41
C VAL A 565 10.76 -12.61 8.89
N VAL A 566 11.92 -13.01 8.39
CA VAL A 566 12.10 -13.37 6.97
C VAL A 566 11.22 -14.57 6.60
N LEU A 567 11.14 -15.58 7.46
CA LEU A 567 10.25 -16.71 7.25
C LEU A 567 8.78 -16.24 7.22
N SER A 568 8.36 -15.35 8.11
CA SER A 568 7.01 -14.78 8.14
C SER A 568 6.68 -14.00 6.86
N PHE A 569 7.64 -13.23 6.34
CA PHE A 569 7.50 -12.52 5.06
C PHE A 569 7.22 -13.51 3.91
N PHE A 570 8.02 -14.57 3.79
CA PHE A 570 7.82 -15.57 2.74
C PHE A 570 6.55 -16.40 2.96
N SER A 571 6.21 -16.75 4.20
CA SER A 571 4.94 -17.43 4.53
C SER A 571 3.74 -16.59 4.11
N THR A 572 3.80 -15.28 4.35
CA THR A 572 2.72 -14.36 3.96
C THR A 572 2.63 -14.25 2.45
N THR A 573 3.77 -14.05 1.79
CA THR A 573 3.85 -14.00 0.32
C THR A 573 3.27 -15.28 -0.30
N GLY A 574 3.67 -16.44 0.21
CA GLY A 574 3.18 -17.72 -0.31
C GLY A 574 1.70 -17.95 -0.01
N ALA A 575 1.19 -17.51 1.13
CA ALA A 575 -0.25 -17.54 1.40
C ALA A 575 -1.04 -16.64 0.42
N THR A 576 -0.54 -15.44 0.11
CA THR A 576 -1.11 -14.57 -0.92
C THR A 576 -1.10 -15.23 -2.30
N VAL A 577 0.02 -15.81 -2.71
CA VAL A 577 0.13 -16.50 -4.01
C VAL A 577 -0.84 -17.67 -4.11
N LEU A 578 -0.95 -18.50 -3.06
CA LEU A 578 -1.87 -19.64 -3.03
C LEU A 578 -3.34 -19.21 -3.18
N VAL A 579 -3.72 -18.07 -2.60
CA VAL A 579 -5.09 -17.56 -2.70
C VAL A 579 -5.34 -16.87 -4.03
N PHE A 580 -4.52 -15.90 -4.41
CA PHE A 580 -4.81 -15.07 -5.58
C PHE A 580 -4.40 -15.74 -6.90
N GLN A 581 -3.17 -16.27 -7.00
CA GLN A 581 -2.73 -16.96 -8.23
C GLN A 581 -3.27 -18.39 -8.30
N GLY A 582 -3.42 -19.05 -7.15
CA GLY A 582 -3.96 -20.41 -7.07
C GLY A 582 -5.48 -20.47 -7.13
N ALA A 583 -6.14 -20.11 -6.04
CA ALA A 583 -7.59 -20.30 -5.89
C ALA A 583 -8.44 -19.31 -6.70
N ALA A 584 -8.02 -18.05 -6.82
CA ALA A 584 -8.73 -17.00 -7.56
C ALA A 584 -8.31 -16.91 -9.04
N GLY A 585 -7.22 -17.57 -9.44
CA GLY A 585 -6.76 -17.64 -10.83
C GLY A 585 -6.21 -16.33 -11.40
N HIS A 586 -5.75 -15.40 -10.55
CA HIS A 586 -5.10 -14.17 -11.00
C HIS A 586 -3.78 -14.48 -11.75
N ALA A 587 -3.45 -13.65 -12.75
CA ALA A 587 -2.24 -13.81 -13.55
C ALA A 587 -0.93 -13.64 -12.75
N GLY A 588 -0.98 -12.81 -11.70
CA GLY A 588 0.11 -12.54 -10.79
C GLY A 588 -0.39 -11.80 -9.54
N VAL A 589 0.55 -11.45 -8.65
CA VAL A 589 0.33 -10.52 -7.54
C VAL A 589 0.94 -9.17 -7.90
N THR A 590 0.43 -8.09 -7.31
CA THR A 590 0.90 -6.74 -7.65
C THR A 590 2.39 -6.53 -7.36
N PHE A 591 3.08 -5.79 -8.23
CA PHE A 591 4.52 -5.50 -8.08
C PHE A 591 4.90 -4.78 -6.80
N SER A 592 3.96 -4.08 -6.16
CA SER A 592 4.15 -3.39 -4.89
C SER A 592 3.99 -4.30 -3.66
N LEU A 593 3.51 -5.54 -3.82
CA LEU A 593 3.24 -6.47 -2.72
C LEU A 593 4.46 -6.68 -1.81
N PRO A 594 5.69 -6.92 -2.30
CA PRO A 594 6.85 -7.11 -1.43
C PRO A 594 7.12 -5.89 -0.54
N ILE A 595 6.98 -4.67 -1.06
CA ILE A 595 7.17 -3.45 -0.27
C ILE A 595 6.05 -3.29 0.77
N MET A 596 4.81 -3.62 0.41
CA MET A 596 3.70 -3.62 1.37
C MET A 596 3.94 -4.63 2.51
N LEU A 597 4.30 -5.86 2.19
CA LEU A 597 4.62 -6.88 3.19
C LEU A 597 5.81 -6.47 4.07
N TYR A 598 6.81 -5.81 3.47
CA TYR A 598 7.89 -5.20 4.24
C TYR A 598 7.37 -4.13 5.23
N LEU A 599 6.52 -3.21 4.78
CA LEU A 599 5.98 -2.14 5.63
C LEU A 599 5.15 -2.71 6.80
N PHE A 600 4.23 -3.62 6.53
CA PHE A 600 3.27 -4.02 7.56
C PHE A 600 3.64 -5.29 8.31
N VAL A 601 4.18 -6.29 7.62
CA VAL A 601 4.48 -7.59 8.24
C VAL A 601 5.86 -7.56 8.88
N VAL A 602 6.84 -6.97 8.18
CA VAL A 602 8.20 -6.85 8.70
C VAL A 602 8.32 -5.65 9.64
N ALA A 603 8.03 -4.42 9.21
CA ALA A 603 8.28 -3.28 10.08
C ALA A 603 7.29 -3.18 11.26
N ILE A 604 5.98 -3.17 11.00
CA ILE A 604 4.98 -3.13 12.07
C ILE A 604 4.92 -4.47 12.81
N GLY A 605 4.71 -5.59 12.10
CA GLY A 605 4.51 -6.90 12.71
C GLY A 605 5.68 -7.46 13.54
N THR A 606 6.88 -6.85 13.49
CA THR A 606 8.00 -7.23 14.38
C THR A 606 7.77 -6.78 15.83
N ASP A 607 6.88 -5.80 16.08
CA ASP A 607 6.60 -5.27 17.41
C ASP A 607 6.13 -6.35 18.41
N TYR A 608 5.27 -7.27 17.99
CA TYR A 608 4.79 -8.38 18.80
C TYR A 608 5.92 -9.32 19.23
N ASN A 609 6.92 -9.47 18.38
CA ASN A 609 8.08 -10.30 18.66
C ASN A 609 9.04 -9.58 19.61
N ILE A 610 9.21 -8.27 19.44
CA ILE A 610 9.95 -7.43 20.38
C ILE A 610 9.34 -7.52 21.77
N LEU A 611 8.01 -7.39 21.88
CA LEU A 611 7.29 -7.48 23.15
C LEU A 611 7.45 -8.84 23.82
N MET A 612 7.28 -9.92 23.05
CA MET A 612 7.42 -11.28 23.58
C MET A 612 8.85 -11.56 24.04
N VAL A 613 9.86 -11.20 23.23
CA VAL A 613 11.27 -11.43 23.61
C VAL A 613 11.71 -10.51 24.74
N ALA A 614 11.21 -9.27 24.81
CA ALA A 614 11.44 -8.40 25.96
C ALA A 614 10.90 -9.04 27.25
N ARG A 615 9.73 -9.70 27.18
CA ARG A 615 9.17 -10.43 28.32
C ARG A 615 9.99 -11.67 28.69
N LEU A 616 10.40 -12.46 27.70
CA LEU A 616 11.31 -13.60 27.91
C LEU A 616 12.63 -13.15 28.55
N ARG A 617 13.16 -12.00 28.12
CA ARG A 617 14.38 -11.41 28.69
C ARG A 617 14.17 -10.98 30.14
N GLU A 618 13.04 -10.36 30.45
CA GLU A 618 12.69 -9.95 31.82
C GLU A 618 12.67 -11.16 32.76
N GLU A 619 12.06 -12.27 32.35
CA GLU A 619 12.06 -13.51 33.15
C GLU A 619 13.46 -14.16 33.21
N ALA A 620 14.24 -14.12 32.14
CA ALA A 620 15.62 -14.61 32.15
C ALA A 620 16.53 -13.79 33.09
N GLU A 621 16.34 -12.47 33.18
CA GLU A 621 17.04 -11.59 34.13
C GLU A 621 16.67 -11.86 35.60
N ARG A 622 15.48 -12.45 35.84
CA ARG A 622 15.08 -12.96 37.16
C ARG A 622 15.68 -14.33 37.48
N GLY A 623 16.38 -14.96 36.54
CA GLY A 623 16.95 -16.30 36.69
C GLY A 623 15.93 -17.43 36.57
N THR A 624 14.79 -17.17 35.92
CA THR A 624 13.78 -18.20 35.61
C THR A 624 14.33 -19.17 34.58
N ASP A 625 14.03 -20.47 34.73
CA ASP A 625 14.40 -21.49 33.73
C ASP A 625 13.84 -21.11 32.34
N PRO A 626 14.60 -21.27 31.23
CA PRO A 626 14.15 -20.84 29.91
C PRO A 626 12.80 -21.42 29.45
N ARG A 627 12.44 -22.64 29.89
CA ARG A 627 11.14 -23.25 29.55
C ARG A 627 10.03 -22.66 30.39
N GLU A 628 10.27 -22.42 31.68
CA GLU A 628 9.33 -21.74 32.57
C GLU A 628 9.14 -20.28 32.16
N ALA A 629 10.20 -19.59 31.72
CA ALA A 629 10.12 -18.25 31.15
C ALA A 629 9.21 -18.22 29.92
N ALA A 630 9.27 -19.23 29.04
CA ALA A 630 8.36 -19.35 27.91
C ALA A 630 6.90 -19.58 28.33
N ASP A 631 6.65 -20.39 29.38
CA ASP A 631 5.30 -20.57 29.94
C ASP A 631 4.72 -19.23 30.41
N LEU A 632 5.47 -18.52 31.27
CA LEU A 632 5.05 -17.25 31.86
C LEU A 632 4.88 -16.14 30.82
N ALA A 633 5.76 -16.10 29.82
CA ALA A 633 5.66 -15.13 28.72
C ALA A 633 4.38 -15.35 27.90
N ILE A 634 4.03 -16.60 27.59
CA ILE A 634 2.78 -16.93 26.88
C ILE A 634 1.55 -16.69 27.76
N GLU A 635 1.59 -17.08 29.03
CA GLU A 635 0.45 -16.93 29.96
C GLU A 635 0.07 -15.46 30.17
N HIS A 636 1.06 -14.58 30.35
CA HIS A 636 0.81 -13.17 30.68
C HIS A 636 0.92 -12.21 29.48
N GLY A 637 1.75 -12.53 28.48
CA GLY A 637 1.94 -11.71 27.28
C GLY A 637 1.01 -12.10 26.13
N GLY A 638 0.70 -13.40 25.99
CA GLY A 638 -0.08 -13.95 24.89
C GLY A 638 -1.46 -13.30 24.68
N PRO A 639 -2.29 -13.06 25.72
CA PRO A 639 -3.59 -12.40 25.55
C PRO A 639 -3.49 -11.00 24.94
N SER A 640 -2.48 -10.24 25.33
CA SER A 640 -2.24 -8.87 24.87
C SER A 640 -1.84 -8.86 23.39
N VAL A 641 -0.91 -9.74 23.02
CA VAL A 641 -0.44 -9.91 21.64
C VAL A 641 -1.57 -10.41 20.75
N ALA A 642 -2.35 -11.39 21.21
CA ALA A 642 -3.50 -11.92 20.46
C ALA A 642 -4.58 -10.85 20.23
N ALA A 643 -4.87 -10.02 21.22
CA ALA A 643 -5.86 -8.94 21.09
C ALA A 643 -5.40 -7.86 20.09
N ALA A 644 -4.15 -7.40 20.21
CA ALA A 644 -3.56 -6.42 19.30
C ALA A 644 -3.49 -6.97 17.86
N GLY A 645 -2.91 -8.17 17.69
CA GLY A 645 -2.82 -8.83 16.39
C GLY A 645 -4.18 -9.10 15.74
N LEU A 646 -5.22 -9.46 16.52
CA LEU A 646 -6.57 -9.62 15.99
C LEU A 646 -7.17 -8.30 15.49
N ILE A 647 -6.98 -7.22 16.23
CA ILE A 647 -7.49 -5.90 15.86
C ILE A 647 -6.76 -5.38 14.63
N LEU A 648 -5.43 -5.46 14.60
CA LEU A 648 -4.64 -5.00 13.47
C LEU A 648 -4.93 -5.83 12.22
N ALA A 649 -4.90 -7.16 12.30
CA ALA A 649 -5.25 -8.04 11.18
C ALA A 649 -6.68 -7.78 10.68
N GLY A 650 -7.64 -7.66 11.61
CA GLY A 650 -9.04 -7.36 11.26
C GLY A 650 -9.22 -5.99 10.61
N THR A 651 -8.45 -4.98 11.02
CA THR A 651 -8.44 -3.65 10.40
C THR A 651 -7.93 -3.72 8.95
N PHE A 652 -6.92 -4.54 8.64
CA PHE A 652 -6.52 -4.74 7.24
C PHE A 652 -7.50 -5.61 6.45
N SER A 653 -8.16 -6.58 7.09
CA SER A 653 -9.18 -7.39 6.43
C SER A 653 -10.39 -6.57 5.96
N SER A 654 -10.67 -5.40 6.53
CA SER A 654 -11.77 -4.54 6.05
C SER A 654 -11.53 -4.00 4.63
N LEU A 655 -10.27 -3.86 4.20
CA LEU A 655 -9.91 -3.46 2.83
C LEU A 655 -10.38 -4.47 1.78
N MET A 656 -10.61 -5.73 2.18
CA MET A 656 -11.19 -6.75 1.30
C MET A 656 -12.65 -6.48 0.95
N LEU A 657 -13.31 -5.55 1.65
CA LEU A 657 -14.68 -5.12 1.36
C LEU A 657 -14.73 -3.92 0.40
N ALA A 658 -13.57 -3.44 -0.06
CA ALA A 658 -13.48 -2.27 -0.94
C ALA A 658 -14.05 -2.51 -2.35
N GLY A 659 -14.18 -3.77 -2.80
CA GLY A 659 -14.62 -4.09 -4.16
C GLY A 659 -13.56 -3.84 -5.24
N MET A 660 -12.31 -3.60 -4.84
CA MET A 660 -11.18 -3.39 -5.75
C MET A 660 -10.13 -4.49 -5.55
N ALA A 661 -9.60 -5.03 -6.65
CA ALA A 661 -8.65 -6.14 -6.59
C ALA A 661 -7.38 -5.76 -5.81
N LEU A 662 -6.81 -4.58 -6.07
CA LEU A 662 -5.62 -4.07 -5.37
C LEU A 662 -5.84 -3.96 -3.85
N LEU A 663 -6.93 -3.33 -3.42
CA LEU A 663 -7.23 -3.15 -1.99
C LEU A 663 -7.55 -4.49 -1.31
N THR A 664 -8.18 -5.42 -2.03
CA THR A 664 -8.48 -6.76 -1.55
C THR A 664 -7.22 -7.60 -1.38
N GLU A 665 -6.31 -7.57 -2.35
CA GLU A 665 -5.02 -8.25 -2.28
C GLU A 665 -4.16 -7.69 -1.15
N MET A 666 -4.05 -6.36 -1.05
CA MET A 666 -3.35 -5.70 0.03
C MET A 666 -3.95 -6.06 1.40
N GLY A 667 -5.27 -5.93 1.55
CA GLY A 667 -5.99 -6.23 2.78
C GLY A 667 -5.80 -7.66 3.25
N PHE A 668 -5.95 -8.63 2.35
CA PHE A 668 -5.73 -10.04 2.65
C PHE A 668 -4.28 -10.31 3.05
N SER A 669 -3.33 -9.87 2.22
CA SER A 669 -1.90 -10.18 2.39
C SER A 669 -1.38 -9.65 3.72
N VAL A 670 -1.71 -8.40 4.03
CA VAL A 670 -1.28 -7.78 5.28
C VAL A 670 -1.99 -8.41 6.49
N ALA A 671 -3.30 -8.67 6.41
CA ALA A 671 -4.03 -9.30 7.49
C ALA A 671 -3.50 -10.70 7.83
N VAL A 672 -3.24 -11.53 6.80
CA VAL A 672 -2.65 -12.86 6.99
C VAL A 672 -1.24 -12.75 7.56
N GLY A 673 -0.42 -11.81 7.09
CA GLY A 673 0.94 -11.66 7.60
C GLY A 673 0.99 -11.20 9.05
N ILE A 674 0.12 -10.27 9.45
CA ILE A 674 -0.05 -9.88 10.85
C ILE A 674 -0.56 -11.08 11.67
N ALA A 675 -1.52 -11.85 11.17
CA ALA A 675 -2.03 -13.03 11.85
C ALA A 675 -0.94 -14.09 12.04
N ILE A 676 -0.11 -14.35 11.03
CA ILE A 676 1.05 -15.25 11.14
C ILE A 676 2.04 -14.72 12.18
N SER A 677 2.37 -13.42 12.13
CA SER A 677 3.31 -12.82 13.08
C SER A 677 2.79 -12.89 14.53
N ALA A 678 1.53 -12.54 14.76
CA ALA A 678 0.95 -12.50 16.10
C ALA A 678 0.64 -13.90 16.64
N PHE A 679 -0.06 -14.74 15.88
CA PHE A 679 -0.61 -16.00 16.37
C PHE A 679 0.33 -17.19 16.20
N VAL A 680 1.20 -17.20 15.20
CA VAL A 680 2.12 -18.33 14.95
C VAL A 680 3.52 -18.00 15.44
N MET A 681 4.05 -16.85 15.02
CA MET A 681 5.44 -16.49 15.29
C MET A 681 5.64 -16.04 16.75
N SER A 682 4.95 -15.00 17.19
CA SER A 682 5.14 -14.39 18.51
C SER A 682 4.68 -15.30 19.65
N ILE A 683 3.51 -15.95 19.53
CA ILE A 683 2.97 -16.79 20.60
C ILE A 683 3.66 -18.16 20.69
N PHE A 684 4.11 -18.76 19.57
CA PHE A 684 4.63 -20.13 19.56
C PHE A 684 6.10 -20.24 19.13
N LEU A 685 6.45 -19.78 17.93
CA LEU A 685 7.79 -20.00 17.38
C LEU A 685 8.87 -19.32 18.22
N VAL A 686 8.70 -18.04 18.53
CA VAL A 686 9.69 -17.25 19.25
C VAL A 686 9.95 -17.76 20.68
N PRO A 687 8.91 -18.02 21.52
CA PRO A 687 9.11 -18.60 22.84
C PRO A 687 9.72 -20.00 22.80
N SER A 688 9.28 -20.85 21.87
CA SER A 688 9.77 -22.23 21.77
C SER A 688 11.25 -22.30 21.35
N VAL A 689 11.66 -21.51 20.35
CA VAL A 689 13.06 -21.43 19.92
C VAL A 689 13.94 -20.83 21.02
N THR A 690 13.46 -19.79 21.71
CA THR A 690 14.20 -19.20 22.84
C THR A 690 14.38 -20.20 23.98
N ALA A 691 13.34 -20.99 24.29
CA ALA A 691 13.41 -22.05 25.31
C ALA A 691 14.38 -23.18 24.93
N LEU A 692 14.56 -23.47 23.63
CA LEU A 692 15.54 -24.46 23.15
C LEU A 692 16.98 -23.94 23.21
N LEU A 693 17.19 -22.67 22.88
CA LEU A 693 18.51 -22.02 22.94
C LEU A 693 18.98 -21.80 24.38
N GLY A 694 18.05 -21.62 25.31
CA GLY A 694 18.33 -21.37 26.72
C GLY A 694 19.18 -20.11 26.94
N ASP A 695 20.15 -20.18 27.84
CA ASP A 695 21.02 -19.04 28.17
C ASP A 695 21.82 -18.50 26.98
N LYS A 696 22.04 -19.33 25.94
CA LYS A 696 22.77 -18.93 24.73
C LYS A 696 22.04 -17.84 23.96
N ALA A 697 20.70 -17.78 24.05
CA ALA A 697 19.89 -16.75 23.39
C ALA A 697 20.30 -15.32 23.80
N TRP A 698 20.90 -15.16 24.99
CA TRP A 698 21.27 -13.87 25.55
C TRP A 698 22.76 -13.51 25.39
N TRP A 699 23.55 -14.33 24.68
CA TRP A 699 24.97 -14.06 24.45
C TRP A 699 25.17 -12.73 23.69
N PRO A 700 26.15 -11.87 24.06
CA PRO A 700 27.27 -12.10 25.00
C PRO A 700 27.00 -11.77 26.47
N ARG A 701 25.92 -11.06 26.78
CA ARG A 701 25.59 -10.65 28.14
C ARG A 701 24.71 -11.69 28.81
N LYS A 702 25.31 -12.55 29.65
CA LYS A 702 24.53 -13.45 30.52
C LYS A 702 23.60 -12.62 31.41
N PRO A 703 22.29 -12.93 31.49
CA PRO A 703 21.38 -12.27 32.41
C PRO A 703 21.96 -12.36 33.82
N ARG A 704 22.20 -11.21 34.44
CA ARG A 704 22.80 -11.13 35.77
C ARG A 704 21.74 -11.62 36.74
N GLN A 705 21.94 -12.79 37.38
CA GLN A 705 21.01 -13.29 38.40
C GLN A 705 20.83 -12.21 39.47
N ARG A 706 19.70 -11.51 39.45
CA ARG A 706 19.29 -10.74 40.62
C ARG A 706 19.00 -11.75 41.71
N ALA A 707 19.58 -11.55 42.89
CA ALA A 707 19.24 -12.34 44.08
C ALA A 707 17.71 -12.38 44.19
N LYS A 708 17.15 -13.57 44.42
CA LYS A 708 15.71 -13.77 44.59
C LYS A 708 15.17 -12.63 45.47
N PRO A 709 14.21 -11.81 44.99
CA PRO A 709 13.61 -10.82 45.85
C PRO A 709 13.01 -11.55 47.06
N ALA A 710 13.07 -10.88 48.22
CA ALA A 710 12.51 -11.39 49.46
C ALA A 710 11.03 -11.81 49.25
N PRO A 711 10.48 -12.73 50.07
CA PRO A 711 9.15 -13.31 49.89
C PRO A 711 8.00 -12.30 49.68
N GLU A 712 8.18 -11.02 50.03
CA GLU A 712 7.19 -9.96 49.80
C GLU A 712 6.82 -9.72 48.31
N GLU A 713 7.71 -10.00 47.34
CA GLU A 713 7.33 -9.91 45.90
C GLU A 713 6.65 -11.18 45.36
N ARG A 714 6.57 -12.26 46.17
CA ARG A 714 5.86 -13.50 45.82
C ARG A 714 4.40 -13.53 46.29
N GLU A 715 3.98 -12.60 47.14
CA GLU A 715 2.59 -12.50 47.61
C GLU A 715 1.76 -11.50 46.78
N LEU A 716 1.54 -11.85 45.52
CA LEU A 716 0.23 -11.64 44.88
C LEU A 716 -0.44 -13.00 44.65
N ALA A 717 -0.23 -13.93 45.58
CA ALA A 717 -1.06 -15.10 45.77
C ALA A 717 -2.35 -14.66 46.52
N PRO A 718 -3.52 -15.23 46.18
CA PRO A 718 -4.80 -14.76 46.69
C PRO A 718 -4.89 -14.93 48.20
N VAL A 719 -5.23 -13.85 48.90
CA VAL A 719 -5.81 -13.94 50.23
C VAL A 719 -7.31 -14.19 50.06
N GLY A 720 -7.74 -15.43 50.29
CA GLY A 720 -9.15 -15.82 50.42
C GLY A 720 -9.92 -16.04 49.13
#